data_AF-A0A830H4H0-F1
#
_entry.id   AF-A0A830H4H0-F1
#
_cell.length_a   1.000
_cell.length_b   1.000
_cell.length_c   1.000
_cell.angle_alpha   90.00
_cell.angle_beta   90.00
_cell.angle_gamma   90.00
#
_symmetry.space_group_name_H-M   'P 1'
#
loop_
_entity.id
_entity.type
_entity.pdbx_description
1 polymer ?
#
loop_
_entity_poly.entity_id
_entity_poly.type
_entity_poly.pdbx_seq_one_letter_code
_entity_poly.pdbx_strand_id
1 'polypeptide(L)'
;MRKAHQSSSPQLSFDTSLSEVSQAIGFTQDRLELKSGPNGRGLFAKRRLNEGDTILAVPLSLCILAEREEAIHIPGVPWDEHANVEKLKRTKACRDAYVLPWPIRSAVALLDLADGSGGRFWEEYTCHENGLLPAPEEYSMPLMLPDDLLDMLADATCVETTREERSQLCQLLGEVDSVERRGALWAAACVRSRNFALTDELFAVAPFLDMANHAAQPNAEVGTQATAIARLKGVPTGNLQIVATRPIEAGDEVTISYGPNMTNEQLFARYGFTMSPPPPRDAVEFAAVLNAEYLRELAEAGQAPPRPPLRLNQHAFVEANGASDAESWAPESDAVLRAAMESLPLDEADTSSELELELNNARELLEEAMIRLDGAVDPDVDETWLDEHNDGDDVRLYACVAYLAKHRTKKKTPASQLADVVAQASSWAERMNENQTFQSAFRSRGTGSGAEVGHNNNQVKAVPSFRNDLASLDSHVEFKATQFVRTLVYEMAPPAINTLTVLLFETIIFKHTFHQAWRCVLARFLLPVPFCGPVLRLIGDSSWELNIANFCFYILENGIWVSLFIVVLVPEIRDELSTLELVPICVLFVVRATVLALKYAYLPVSYVGGDDVLGLMYTKEFSIQTMYATLVLQAWNNPHGETNLDKEKKASEVLRCEMEAACMVADVRLDDIEVHVGTEAAAAAIRAAALGVGQRSTALISASPKSVSAKELLASIISAHYGKGIPEFMNNVIYVVTLVFAGSFPAVRAICGAPAFGTTHLGKLACVSHFFYCINGFLVNLAFATSAAWDFRIRRFSLESLASMLVYPGERAANLGERAEKATRDDVEAGQRYSSAAGRGGNDQSRIYIDVKNPSSCLAWSLVRRAVRKVGTQWMYRMNAYSVVFLAAAIACTGALQALYYGVDAYPHRLVAAVGLFMVAMCISFLCSFAVFEAARINEAVPDHLMILKREMVALAAALAGSTFDDEGEGRKSRMEATLHLLKQVSSTMQHEELVCDPFVVFGRVTAGPGAIGATVGVLISMLIVALQRLSYLLDQGWNYSGRYGEFVAPD
;
A
#
# COMPACT_ATOMS: atom_id res chain seq x y z
N MET A 1 36.30 51.30 10.91
CA MET A 1 35.97 52.67 10.44
C MET A 1 35.50 52.62 8.99
N ARG A 2 34.18 52.58 8.75
CA ARG A 2 33.51 53.08 7.53
C ARG A 2 32.05 53.35 7.90
N LYS A 3 31.54 54.47 7.38
CA LYS A 3 30.48 55.31 7.93
C LYS A 3 29.09 54.68 7.80
N ALA A 4 28.28 54.86 8.83
CA ALA A 4 26.83 54.75 8.78
C ALA A 4 26.27 55.68 7.69
N HIS A 5 25.74 55.10 6.62
CA HIS A 5 24.69 55.74 5.85
C HIS A 5 23.36 55.30 6.44
N GLN A 6 22.75 56.18 7.24
CA GLN A 6 21.31 56.18 7.46
C GLN A 6 20.68 56.52 6.10
N SER A 7 20.32 55.50 5.31
CA SER A 7 19.27 55.65 4.32
C SER A 7 17.95 55.67 5.08
N SER A 8 17.23 56.77 4.99
CA SER A 8 15.85 56.85 5.48
C SER A 8 15.01 55.87 4.65
N SER A 9 14.68 54.72 5.22
CA SER A 9 13.72 53.77 4.65
C SER A 9 12.39 54.50 4.41
N PRO A 10 11.76 54.38 3.24
CA PRO A 10 10.47 55.02 2.97
C PRO A 10 9.43 54.49 3.97
N GLN A 11 8.80 55.39 4.73
CA GLN A 11 7.62 55.04 5.50
C GLN A 11 6.48 54.76 4.51
N LEU A 12 5.91 53.55 4.54
CA LEU A 12 4.69 53.22 3.80
C LEU A 12 3.55 54.11 4.32
N SER A 13 3.03 55.01 3.48
CA SER A 13 1.86 55.83 3.80
C SER A 13 0.59 55.06 3.47
N PHE A 14 -0.24 54.77 4.47
CA PHE A 14 -1.51 54.08 4.29
C PHE A 14 -2.61 55.05 3.82
N ASP A 15 -3.45 54.59 2.90
CA ASP A 15 -4.73 55.24 2.58
C ASP A 15 -5.72 55.10 3.76
N THR A 16 -6.76 55.95 3.75
CA THR A 16 -7.69 56.12 4.89
C THR A 16 -8.30 54.82 5.41
N SER A 17 -8.69 53.86 4.56
CA SER A 17 -9.40 52.64 5.01
C SER A 17 -8.47 51.58 5.62
N LEU A 18 -7.28 51.36 5.03
CA LEU A 18 -6.20 50.58 5.66
C LEU A 18 -5.79 51.15 7.01
N SER A 19 -5.72 52.49 7.12
CA SER A 19 -5.37 53.16 8.37
C SER A 19 -6.42 52.95 9.47
N GLU A 20 -7.71 52.98 9.13
CA GLU A 20 -8.82 52.74 10.06
C GLU A 20 -8.83 51.29 10.58
N VAL A 21 -8.68 50.30 9.69
CA VAL A 21 -8.64 48.88 10.09
C VAL A 21 -7.39 48.58 10.91
N SER A 22 -6.24 49.14 10.56
CA SER A 22 -5.01 48.99 11.36
C SER A 22 -5.20 49.51 12.80
N GLN A 23 -5.83 50.66 12.98
CA GLN A 23 -6.13 51.20 14.30
C GLN A 23 -7.13 50.31 15.08
N ALA A 24 -8.14 49.76 14.41
CA ALA A 24 -9.18 48.94 15.02
C ALA A 24 -8.68 47.57 15.52
N ILE A 25 -7.73 46.93 14.83
CA ILE A 25 -7.16 45.63 15.22
C ILE A 25 -6.01 45.75 16.23
N GLY A 26 -5.81 46.94 16.80
CA GLY A 26 -4.72 47.18 17.73
C GLY A 26 -3.34 47.14 17.10
N PHE A 27 -3.22 47.30 15.76
CA PHE A 27 -1.97 47.69 15.10
C PHE A 27 -1.67 49.12 15.55
N THR A 28 -1.20 49.23 16.78
CA THR A 28 -0.88 50.48 17.44
C THR A 28 0.37 50.99 16.76
N GLN A 29 0.21 52.03 15.92
CA GLN A 29 1.33 52.67 15.21
C GLN A 29 2.43 53.18 16.18
N ASP A 30 2.22 53.13 17.50
CA ASP A 30 3.21 53.39 18.56
C ASP A 30 3.98 52.14 19.03
N ARG A 31 3.49 50.91 18.78
CA ARG A 31 4.16 49.65 19.16
C ARG A 31 4.89 48.99 18.02
N LEU A 32 4.31 49.01 16.82
CA LEU A 32 4.84 48.35 15.63
C LEU A 32 4.94 49.31 14.45
N GLU A 33 5.86 49.00 13.55
CA GLU A 33 5.93 49.57 12.20
C GLU A 33 6.06 48.47 11.17
N LEU A 34 5.37 48.66 10.05
CA LEU A 34 5.61 47.89 8.84
C LEU A 34 6.74 48.58 8.06
N LYS A 35 7.81 47.86 7.79
CA LYS A 35 8.96 48.36 7.01
C LYS A 35 9.43 47.28 6.04
N SER A 36 10.08 47.69 4.96
CA SER A 36 10.89 46.78 4.16
C SER A 36 12.21 46.54 4.87
N GLY A 37 12.45 45.30 5.26
CA GLY A 37 13.69 44.79 5.84
C GLY A 37 14.42 43.84 4.88
N PRO A 38 15.42 43.10 5.38
CA PRO A 38 16.23 42.17 4.57
C PRO A 38 15.43 40.99 4.00
N ASN A 39 14.27 40.67 4.60
CA ASN A 39 13.40 39.58 4.15
C ASN A 39 12.15 40.10 3.42
N GLY A 40 12.22 41.30 2.84
CA GLY A 40 11.06 41.99 2.28
C GLY A 40 10.26 42.73 3.35
N ARG A 41 8.94 42.84 3.17
CA ARG A 41 8.08 43.57 4.12
C ARG A 41 7.96 42.79 5.42
N GLY A 42 8.22 43.45 6.55
CA GLY A 42 8.28 42.85 7.88
C GLY A 42 7.69 43.75 8.96
N LEU A 43 7.34 43.13 10.10
CA LEU A 43 6.88 43.82 11.31
C LEU A 43 8.08 44.15 12.20
N PHE A 44 8.23 45.40 12.63
CA PHE A 44 9.32 45.85 13.50
C PHE A 44 8.79 46.50 14.76
N ALA A 45 9.45 46.27 15.89
CA ALA A 45 9.09 46.85 17.18
C ALA A 45 9.52 48.33 17.24
N LYS A 46 8.59 49.27 17.49
CA LYS A 46 8.93 50.69 17.71
C LYS A 46 9.43 50.98 19.13
N ARG A 47 9.10 50.10 20.05
CA ARG A 47 9.49 50.14 21.46
C ARG A 47 9.72 48.72 21.94
N ARG A 48 10.43 48.58 23.07
CA ARG A 48 10.64 47.28 23.69
C ARG A 48 9.31 46.58 24.00
N LEU A 49 9.21 45.32 23.59
CA LEU A 49 8.11 44.40 23.89
C LEU A 49 8.63 43.34 24.87
N ASN A 50 7.85 43.03 25.90
CA ASN A 50 8.24 42.02 26.88
C ASN A 50 7.74 40.63 26.46
N GLU A 51 8.36 39.59 26.99
CA GLU A 51 7.85 38.22 26.89
C GLU A 51 6.40 38.14 27.40
N GLY A 52 5.55 37.45 26.64
CA GLY A 52 4.11 37.33 26.89
C GLY A 52 3.26 38.50 26.37
N ASP A 53 3.87 39.59 25.88
CA ASP A 53 3.10 40.69 25.28
C ASP A 53 2.38 40.22 24.02
N THR A 54 1.08 40.47 23.93
CA THR A 54 0.34 40.37 22.66
C THR A 54 0.78 41.50 21.74
N ILE A 55 1.42 41.11 20.63
CA ILE A 55 2.04 41.99 19.64
C ILE A 55 0.97 42.53 18.68
N LEU A 56 0.16 41.64 18.11
CA LEU A 56 -0.92 41.94 17.16
C LEU A 56 -2.07 40.96 17.38
N ALA A 57 -3.32 41.40 17.25
CA ALA A 57 -4.50 40.54 17.36
C ALA A 57 -5.51 40.84 16.24
N VAL A 58 -5.66 39.93 15.29
CA VAL A 58 -6.53 40.04 14.13
C VAL A 58 -7.84 39.29 14.38
N PRO A 59 -9.00 39.95 14.33
CA PRO A 59 -10.29 39.27 14.46
C PRO A 59 -10.49 38.22 13.36
N LEU A 60 -10.94 37.02 13.72
CA LEU A 60 -11.18 35.94 12.75
C LEU A 60 -12.24 36.31 11.70
N SER A 61 -13.14 37.25 12.02
CA SER A 61 -14.12 37.81 11.09
C SER A 61 -13.50 38.66 9.96
N LEU A 62 -12.23 39.05 10.09
CA LEU A 62 -11.46 39.76 9.06
C LEU A 62 -10.65 38.80 8.17
N CYS A 63 -10.47 37.55 8.58
CA CYS A 63 -9.65 36.54 7.88
C CYS A 63 -10.45 35.79 6.82
N ILE A 64 -9.78 35.33 5.76
CA ILE A 64 -10.30 34.26 4.91
C ILE A 64 -10.10 32.95 5.66
N LEU A 65 -11.17 32.23 5.97
CA LEU A 65 -11.09 30.96 6.70
C LEU A 65 -11.58 29.83 5.81
N ALA A 66 -10.78 28.79 5.67
CA ALA A 66 -11.17 27.60 4.91
C ALA A 66 -11.04 26.35 5.77
N GLU A 67 -12.13 25.59 5.87
CA GLU A 67 -12.07 24.23 6.36
C GLU A 67 -11.46 23.31 5.30
N ARG A 68 -10.85 22.22 5.75
CA ARG A 68 -10.19 21.24 4.89
C ARG A 68 -11.14 20.68 3.82
N GLU A 69 -12.37 20.31 4.19
CA GLU A 69 -13.28 19.58 3.30
C GLU A 69 -14.54 20.35 2.90
N GLU A 70 -15.15 21.16 3.77
CA GLU A 70 -16.54 21.58 3.55
C GLU A 70 -16.74 23.09 3.33
N ALA A 71 -16.37 23.92 4.31
CA ALA A 71 -16.77 25.34 4.33
C ALA A 71 -15.63 26.31 4.06
N ILE A 72 -15.96 27.44 3.43
CA ILE A 72 -15.12 28.63 3.39
C ILE A 72 -15.93 29.80 3.96
N HIS A 73 -15.31 30.55 4.86
CA HIS A 73 -15.80 31.83 5.34
C HIS A 73 -14.94 32.92 4.73
N ILE A 74 -15.59 33.81 4.00
CA ILE A 74 -14.99 35.03 3.47
C ILE A 74 -15.48 36.16 4.37
N PRO A 75 -14.61 37.11 4.76
CA PRO A 75 -15.00 38.23 5.61
C PRO A 75 -16.23 38.94 5.05
N GLY A 76 -17.35 38.83 5.78
CA GLY A 76 -18.61 39.51 5.50
C GLY A 76 -18.82 40.62 6.52
N VAL A 77 -18.74 41.86 6.04
CA VAL A 77 -19.04 43.16 6.67
C VAL A 77 -19.55 43.15 8.12
N PRO A 78 -18.77 43.76 9.02
CA PRO A 78 -19.37 44.73 9.95
C PRO A 78 -18.98 46.20 9.68
N TRP A 79 -18.02 46.48 8.80
CA TRP A 79 -17.28 47.76 8.83
C TRP A 79 -17.46 48.69 7.60
N ASP A 80 -18.28 48.35 6.61
CA ASP A 80 -18.65 49.25 5.49
C ASP A 80 -20.01 48.86 4.87
N GLU A 81 -20.97 49.80 4.78
CA GLU A 81 -22.36 49.58 4.33
C GLU A 81 -22.50 49.18 2.84
N HIS A 82 -21.39 49.00 2.11
CA HIS A 82 -21.39 48.83 0.65
C HIS A 82 -20.84 47.51 0.09
N ALA A 83 -20.49 46.50 0.90
CA ALA A 83 -20.03 45.23 0.33
C ALA A 83 -21.19 44.44 -0.31
N ASN A 84 -20.98 44.00 -1.55
CA ASN A 84 -22.03 43.43 -2.39
C ASN A 84 -21.79 41.92 -2.59
N VAL A 85 -22.35 41.11 -1.69
CA VAL A 85 -22.20 39.64 -1.65
C VAL A 85 -22.65 38.96 -2.96
N GLU A 86 -23.46 39.62 -3.78
CA GLU A 86 -23.84 39.16 -5.13
C GLU A 86 -22.67 39.11 -6.13
N LYS A 87 -21.52 39.74 -5.82
CA LYS A 87 -20.33 39.80 -6.69
C LYS A 87 -19.33 38.64 -6.53
N LEU A 88 -19.48 37.76 -5.53
CA LEU A 88 -18.64 36.57 -5.31
C LEU A 88 -18.90 35.46 -6.35
N LYS A 89 -18.78 35.77 -7.64
CA LYS A 89 -19.20 34.90 -8.75
C LYS A 89 -18.37 33.61 -8.79
N ARG A 90 -17.04 33.70 -8.60
CA ARG A 90 -16.14 32.54 -8.69
C ARG A 90 -16.31 31.66 -7.46
N THR A 91 -16.35 32.23 -6.27
CA THR A 91 -16.58 31.49 -5.02
C THR A 91 -17.96 30.81 -5.01
N LYS A 92 -19.01 31.48 -5.53
CA LYS A 92 -20.35 30.89 -5.63
C LYS A 92 -20.39 29.73 -6.62
N ALA A 93 -19.75 29.85 -7.79
CA ALA A 93 -19.64 28.76 -8.75
C ALA A 93 -18.85 27.56 -8.17
N CYS A 94 -17.77 27.81 -7.43
CA CYS A 94 -16.97 26.80 -6.74
C CYS A 94 -17.71 26.12 -5.58
N ARG A 95 -18.71 26.78 -4.97
CA ARG A 95 -19.55 26.18 -3.92
C ARG A 95 -20.49 25.10 -4.47
N ASP A 96 -20.93 25.27 -5.72
CA ASP A 96 -21.92 24.43 -6.37
C ASP A 96 -21.29 23.31 -7.24
N ALA A 97 -19.99 23.38 -7.55
CA ALA A 97 -19.27 22.44 -8.41
C ALA A 97 -18.09 21.75 -7.70
N TYR A 98 -18.25 20.47 -7.35
CA TYR A 98 -17.22 19.59 -6.74
C TYR A 98 -16.58 20.10 -5.44
N VAL A 99 -16.13 19.20 -4.57
CA VAL A 99 -15.40 19.57 -3.35
C VAL A 99 -13.96 19.95 -3.72
N LEU A 100 -13.74 21.20 -4.16
CA LEU A 100 -12.40 21.72 -4.45
C LEU A 100 -11.55 21.75 -3.15
N PRO A 101 -10.26 21.37 -3.18
CA PRO A 101 -9.39 21.47 -2.01
C PRO A 101 -9.37 22.87 -1.37
N TRP A 102 -9.22 22.94 -0.05
CA TRP A 102 -9.20 24.20 0.70
C TRP A 102 -8.24 25.26 0.17
N PRO A 103 -7.01 24.96 -0.32
CA PRO A 103 -6.10 26.01 -0.82
C PRO A 103 -6.66 26.68 -2.07
N ILE A 104 -7.34 25.91 -2.93
CA ILE A 104 -7.95 26.40 -4.15
C ILE A 104 -9.17 27.26 -3.81
N ARG A 105 -10.00 26.83 -2.85
CA ARG A 105 -11.13 27.64 -2.38
C ARG A 105 -10.67 28.98 -1.80
N SER A 106 -9.61 28.97 -0.98
CA SER A 106 -9.01 30.20 -0.43
C SER A 106 -8.43 31.11 -1.52
N ALA A 107 -7.82 30.53 -2.57
CA ALA A 107 -7.28 31.30 -3.68
C ALA A 107 -8.39 31.95 -4.51
N VAL A 108 -9.47 31.21 -4.78
CA VAL A 108 -10.66 31.73 -5.46
C VAL A 108 -11.32 32.85 -4.64
N ALA A 109 -11.41 32.68 -3.32
CA ALA A 109 -11.92 33.73 -2.43
C ALA A 109 -11.04 34.99 -2.47
N LEU A 110 -9.71 34.83 -2.45
CA LEU A 110 -8.77 35.95 -2.54
C LEU A 110 -8.89 36.70 -3.88
N LEU A 111 -9.12 35.98 -4.99
CA LEU A 111 -9.40 36.61 -6.29
C LEU A 111 -10.68 37.44 -6.28
N ASP A 112 -11.77 36.90 -5.73
CA ASP A 112 -13.02 37.66 -5.64
C ASP A 112 -12.88 38.90 -4.73
N LEU A 113 -12.05 38.81 -3.68
CA LEU A 113 -11.72 39.95 -2.81
C LEU A 113 -10.89 41.01 -3.53
N ALA A 114 -9.90 40.60 -4.34
CA ALA A 114 -9.08 41.51 -5.15
C ALA A 114 -9.88 42.24 -6.24
N ASP A 115 -10.93 41.59 -6.78
CA ASP A 115 -11.88 42.19 -7.72
C ASP A 115 -12.94 43.10 -7.06
N GLY A 116 -12.79 43.38 -5.76
CA GLY A 116 -13.62 44.33 -5.02
C GLY A 116 -14.85 43.76 -4.33
N SER A 117 -14.93 42.45 -4.16
CA SER A 117 -16.04 41.83 -3.40
C SER A 117 -15.86 41.93 -1.88
N GLY A 118 -14.66 42.29 -1.41
CA GLY A 118 -14.29 42.38 0.01
C GLY A 118 -14.47 43.74 0.67
N GLY A 119 -14.98 44.72 -0.07
CA GLY A 119 -14.98 46.12 0.33
C GLY A 119 -13.60 46.78 0.18
N ARG A 120 -13.56 48.09 0.44
CA ARG A 120 -12.40 48.94 0.18
C ARG A 120 -11.12 48.49 0.90
N PHE A 121 -11.24 47.90 2.09
CA PHE A 121 -10.08 47.37 2.82
C PHE A 121 -9.34 46.28 2.05
N TRP A 122 -10.03 45.22 1.60
CA TRP A 122 -9.38 44.12 0.89
C TRP A 122 -8.92 44.53 -0.51
N GLU A 123 -9.62 45.46 -1.16
CA GLU A 123 -9.15 46.12 -2.39
C GLU A 123 -7.80 46.82 -2.15
N GLU A 124 -7.71 47.67 -1.14
CA GLU A 124 -6.47 48.37 -0.79
C GLU A 124 -5.37 47.39 -0.33
N TYR A 125 -5.73 46.33 0.39
CA TYR A 125 -4.77 45.34 0.90
C TYR A 125 -4.16 44.46 -0.21
N THR A 126 -4.95 44.13 -1.25
CA THR A 126 -4.56 43.27 -2.39
C THR A 126 -4.05 44.04 -3.61
N CYS A 127 -4.22 45.37 -3.66
CA CYS A 127 -3.85 46.22 -4.78
C CYS A 127 -2.37 46.09 -5.16
N HIS A 128 -2.07 45.90 -6.46
CA HIS A 128 -0.70 45.69 -6.94
C HIS A 128 0.18 46.95 -6.91
N GLU A 129 -0.40 48.16 -6.95
CA GLU A 129 0.38 49.40 -6.99
C GLU A 129 0.75 49.93 -5.60
N ASN A 130 -0.16 49.83 -4.62
CA ASN A 130 0.01 50.39 -3.27
C ASN A 130 -0.43 49.44 -2.13
N GLY A 131 -0.77 48.18 -2.43
CA GLY A 131 -1.26 47.22 -1.44
C GLY A 131 -0.15 46.51 -0.68
N LEU A 132 -0.55 45.71 0.32
CA LEU A 132 0.38 45.04 1.24
C LEU A 132 0.81 43.65 0.77
N LEU A 133 -0.03 42.95 0.00
CA LEU A 133 0.38 41.69 -0.62
C LEU A 133 1.40 41.93 -1.75
N PRO A 134 2.37 41.00 -1.94
CA PRO A 134 3.33 41.12 -3.02
C PRO A 134 2.66 41.04 -4.39
N ALA A 135 3.13 41.84 -5.33
CA ALA A 135 2.81 41.72 -6.74
C ALA A 135 3.28 40.35 -7.28
N PRO A 136 2.68 39.84 -8.38
CA PRO A 136 3.10 38.58 -8.99
C PRO A 136 4.61 38.48 -9.22
N GLU A 137 5.24 39.56 -9.68
CA GLU A 137 6.66 39.71 -9.96
C GLU A 137 7.55 39.63 -8.72
N GLU A 138 7.03 39.94 -7.54
CA GLU A 138 7.77 39.89 -6.27
C GLU A 138 7.84 38.47 -5.68
N TYR A 139 7.06 37.51 -6.20
CA TYR A 139 7.13 36.11 -5.77
C TYR A 139 8.27 35.35 -6.44
N SER A 140 9.16 34.78 -5.63
CA SER A 140 10.32 33.96 -6.03
C SER A 140 10.09 32.45 -5.95
N MET A 141 8.93 31.99 -5.47
CA MET A 141 8.62 30.56 -5.41
C MET A 141 8.45 29.94 -6.81
N PRO A 142 8.78 28.64 -6.99
CA PRO A 142 8.70 27.96 -8.27
C PRO A 142 7.36 28.15 -9.00
N LEU A 143 6.23 28.15 -8.28
CA LEU A 143 4.90 28.32 -8.86
C LEU A 143 4.75 29.62 -9.68
N MET A 144 5.51 30.67 -9.36
CA MET A 144 5.45 32.01 -9.96
C MET A 144 6.65 32.37 -10.86
N LEU A 145 7.67 31.51 -10.96
CA LEU A 145 8.85 31.75 -11.79
C LEU A 145 8.51 31.71 -13.29
N PRO A 146 9.09 32.57 -14.13
CA PRO A 146 8.98 32.38 -15.58
C PRO A 146 9.72 31.08 -15.99
N ASP A 147 9.32 30.48 -17.11
CA ASP A 147 9.79 29.14 -17.49
C ASP A 147 11.32 29.06 -17.70
N ASP A 148 11.95 30.17 -18.09
CA ASP A 148 13.40 30.32 -18.24
C ASP A 148 14.15 30.25 -16.89
N LEU A 149 13.63 30.90 -15.84
CA LEU A 149 14.18 30.77 -14.49
C LEU A 149 13.85 29.42 -13.87
N LEU A 150 12.70 28.84 -14.19
CA LEU A 150 12.33 27.50 -13.73
C LEU A 150 13.30 26.45 -14.30
N ASP A 151 13.61 26.52 -15.60
CA ASP A 151 14.57 25.63 -16.26
C ASP A 151 16.01 25.78 -15.70
N MET A 152 16.33 26.92 -15.06
CA MET A 152 17.63 27.16 -14.44
C MET A 152 17.85 26.37 -13.14
N LEU A 153 16.79 25.94 -12.44
CA LEU A 153 16.89 25.33 -11.10
C LEU A 153 17.65 24.00 -11.06
N ALA A 154 17.97 23.39 -12.21
CA ALA A 154 18.72 22.13 -12.35
C ALA A 154 18.21 20.95 -11.47
N ASP A 155 17.00 21.08 -10.91
CA ASP A 155 16.24 20.06 -10.20
C ASP A 155 15.03 19.69 -11.06
N ALA A 156 15.17 18.61 -11.83
CA ALA A 156 14.11 18.12 -12.71
C ALA A 156 12.81 17.82 -11.96
N THR A 157 12.89 17.34 -10.71
CA THR A 157 11.71 16.98 -9.91
C THR A 157 10.91 18.22 -9.53
N CYS A 158 11.59 19.27 -9.04
CA CYS A 158 10.96 20.55 -8.71
C CYS A 158 10.33 21.21 -9.95
N VAL A 159 11.03 21.18 -11.09
CA VAL A 159 10.55 21.75 -12.36
C VAL A 159 9.31 21.03 -12.89
N GLU A 160 9.35 19.69 -12.95
CA GLU A 160 8.23 18.88 -13.44
C GLU A 160 7.00 19.01 -12.54
N THR A 161 7.20 18.89 -11.21
CA THR A 161 6.11 19.07 -10.23
C THR A 161 5.46 20.44 -10.36
N THR A 162 6.27 21.50 -10.52
CA THR A 162 5.77 22.87 -10.70
C THR A 162 4.93 23.02 -11.97
N ARG A 163 5.36 22.41 -13.08
CA ARG A 163 4.62 22.45 -14.36
C ARG A 163 3.30 21.71 -14.27
N GLU A 164 3.30 20.55 -13.61
CA GLU A 164 2.08 19.78 -13.34
C GLU A 164 1.10 20.56 -12.46
N GLU A 165 1.58 21.15 -11.35
CA GLU A 165 0.76 21.97 -10.47
C GLU A 165 0.13 23.17 -11.20
N ARG A 166 0.92 23.88 -12.04
CA ARG A 166 0.39 24.96 -12.89
C ARG A 166 -0.70 24.46 -13.82
N SER A 167 -0.49 23.32 -14.47
CA SER A 167 -1.46 22.72 -15.39
C SER A 167 -2.76 22.36 -14.68
N GLN A 168 -2.68 21.70 -13.52
CA GLN A 168 -3.83 21.28 -12.72
C GLN A 168 -4.63 22.49 -12.19
N LEU A 169 -3.95 23.50 -11.65
CA LEU A 169 -4.60 24.72 -11.17
C LEU A 169 -5.36 25.43 -12.31
N CYS A 170 -4.80 25.47 -13.51
CA CYS A 170 -5.46 26.06 -14.67
C CYS A 170 -6.67 25.24 -15.13
N GLN A 171 -6.56 23.90 -15.17
CA GLN A 171 -7.68 23.03 -15.53
C GLN A 171 -8.85 23.14 -14.54
N LEU A 172 -8.55 23.27 -13.24
CA LEU A 172 -9.56 23.37 -12.18
C LEU A 172 -10.31 24.71 -12.20
N LEU A 173 -9.73 25.75 -12.78
CA LEU A 173 -10.33 27.09 -12.86
C LEU A 173 -11.02 27.36 -14.22
N GLY A 174 -10.92 26.44 -15.19
CA GLY A 174 -11.57 26.52 -16.52
C GLY A 174 -10.69 27.11 -17.64
N GLU A 175 -11.23 27.25 -18.85
CA GLU A 175 -10.59 28.03 -19.92
C GLU A 175 -10.63 29.52 -19.56
N VAL A 176 -9.54 29.98 -18.98
CA VAL A 176 -9.37 31.31 -18.39
C VAL A 176 -8.34 32.08 -19.22
N ASP A 177 -8.63 33.33 -19.57
CA ASP A 177 -7.71 34.20 -20.34
C ASP A 177 -6.33 34.33 -19.64
N SER A 178 -5.27 34.64 -20.38
CA SER A 178 -3.89 34.68 -19.84
C SER A 178 -3.70 35.61 -18.63
N VAL A 179 -4.48 36.69 -18.55
CA VAL A 179 -4.50 37.64 -17.43
C VAL A 179 -5.13 37.03 -16.18
N GLU A 180 -6.27 36.35 -16.33
CA GLU A 180 -6.93 35.67 -15.22
C GLU A 180 -6.15 34.40 -14.78
N ARG A 181 -5.43 33.74 -15.70
CA ARG A 181 -4.48 32.65 -15.39
C ARG A 181 -3.35 33.13 -14.48
N ARG A 182 -2.81 34.31 -14.76
CA ARG A 182 -1.76 34.94 -13.93
C ARG A 182 -2.30 35.32 -12.56
N GLY A 183 -3.52 35.86 -12.50
CA GLY A 183 -4.21 36.15 -11.23
C GLY A 183 -4.41 34.88 -10.39
N ALA A 184 -4.83 33.78 -10.99
CA ALA A 184 -5.03 32.51 -10.30
C ALA A 184 -3.75 31.94 -9.68
N LEU A 185 -2.65 31.96 -10.42
CA LEU A 185 -1.34 31.54 -9.90
C LEU A 185 -0.87 32.45 -8.76
N TRP A 186 -1.07 33.76 -8.89
CA TRP A 186 -0.78 34.73 -7.83
C TRP A 186 -1.59 34.43 -6.56
N ALA A 187 -2.90 34.25 -6.67
CA ALA A 187 -3.74 33.97 -5.50
C ALA A 187 -3.37 32.64 -4.82
N ALA A 188 -3.04 31.60 -5.61
CA ALA A 188 -2.54 30.33 -5.09
C ALA A 188 -1.18 30.50 -4.38
N ALA A 189 -0.28 31.31 -4.93
CA ALA A 189 1.01 31.63 -4.31
C ALA A 189 0.84 32.42 -3.00
N CYS A 190 -0.09 33.38 -2.95
CA CYS A 190 -0.45 34.11 -1.74
C CYS A 190 -0.96 33.16 -0.66
N VAL A 191 -1.94 32.31 -0.98
CA VAL A 191 -2.46 31.34 -0.01
C VAL A 191 -1.38 30.37 0.46
N ARG A 192 -0.53 29.87 -0.45
CA ARG A 192 0.57 28.95 -0.11
C ARG A 192 1.58 29.54 0.87
N SER A 193 1.94 30.81 0.69
CA SER A 193 2.97 31.50 1.49
C SER A 193 2.44 32.19 2.75
N ARG A 194 1.14 32.49 2.84
CA ARG A 194 0.59 33.41 3.87
C ARG A 194 -0.57 32.82 4.69
N ASN A 195 -0.84 31.52 4.56
CA ASN A 195 -1.85 30.87 5.39
C ASN A 195 -1.30 30.43 6.75
N PHE A 196 -2.18 30.42 7.75
CA PHE A 196 -1.94 29.89 9.08
C PHE A 196 -2.85 28.68 9.29
N ALA A 197 -2.28 27.58 9.78
CA ALA A 197 -3.06 26.47 10.30
C ALA A 197 -3.54 26.83 11.71
N LEU A 198 -4.85 27.05 11.88
CA LEU A 198 -5.47 27.27 13.20
C LEU A 198 -5.71 25.96 13.93
N THR A 199 -6.07 24.93 13.16
CA THR A 199 -6.17 23.51 13.57
C THR A 199 -5.82 22.65 12.35
N ASP A 200 -5.75 21.32 12.50
CA ASP A 200 -5.60 20.41 11.36
C ASP A 200 -6.73 20.55 10.31
N GLU A 201 -7.87 21.08 10.72
CA GLU A 201 -9.07 21.18 9.88
C GLU A 201 -9.39 22.59 9.41
N LEU A 202 -8.71 23.63 9.92
CA LEU A 202 -9.04 25.03 9.65
C LEU A 202 -7.80 25.86 9.36
N PHE A 203 -7.84 26.56 8.23
CA PHE A 203 -6.77 27.40 7.72
C PHE A 203 -7.24 28.85 7.59
N ALA A 204 -6.36 29.81 7.84
CA ALA A 204 -6.67 31.23 7.82
C ALA A 204 -5.66 32.02 6.98
N VAL A 205 -6.13 32.91 6.11
CA VAL A 205 -5.34 34.03 5.59
C VAL A 205 -5.69 35.23 6.45
N ALA A 206 -4.72 35.70 7.25
CA ALA A 206 -4.94 36.71 8.28
C ALA A 206 -4.16 37.99 7.95
N PRO A 207 -4.85 39.08 7.54
CA PRO A 207 -4.20 40.34 7.19
C PRO A 207 -3.34 40.89 8.32
N PHE A 208 -2.21 41.50 7.97
CA PHE A 208 -1.20 42.09 8.86
C PHE A 208 -0.40 41.06 9.68
N LEU A 209 -0.99 39.94 10.06
CA LEU A 209 -0.31 38.86 10.78
C LEU A 209 0.66 38.10 9.87
N ASP A 210 0.30 37.97 8.60
CA ASP A 210 1.11 37.44 7.50
C ASP A 210 2.30 38.31 7.08
N MET A 211 2.51 39.47 7.73
CA MET A 211 3.69 40.32 7.56
C MET A 211 4.85 39.93 8.50
N ALA A 212 4.64 39.01 9.44
CA ALA A 212 5.72 38.52 10.30
C ALA A 212 6.59 37.52 9.55
N ASN A 213 7.88 37.82 9.39
CA ASN A 213 8.81 36.96 8.65
C ASN A 213 9.25 35.72 9.44
N HIS A 214 9.78 34.73 8.71
CA HIS A 214 10.33 33.53 9.32
C HIS A 214 11.70 33.75 9.94
N ALA A 215 11.95 33.18 11.12
CA ALA A 215 13.30 32.96 11.63
C ALA A 215 13.45 31.54 12.19
N ALA A 216 14.65 30.98 12.11
CA ALA A 216 14.99 29.68 12.72
C ALA A 216 14.87 29.75 14.25
N GLN A 217 15.16 30.91 14.83
CA GLN A 217 14.94 31.23 16.24
C GLN A 217 13.96 32.40 16.33
N PRO A 218 12.64 32.13 16.23
CA PRO A 218 11.64 33.18 16.27
C PRO A 218 11.63 33.87 17.64
N ASN A 219 11.25 35.15 17.66
CA ASN A 219 11.05 35.90 18.90
C ASN A 219 9.56 36.09 19.25
N ALA A 220 8.67 35.55 18.43
CA ALA A 220 7.24 35.52 18.67
C ALA A 220 6.59 34.22 18.16
N GLU A 221 5.41 33.92 18.68
CA GLU A 221 4.60 32.77 18.29
C GLU A 221 3.18 33.20 17.90
N VAL A 222 2.55 32.42 17.03
CA VAL A 222 1.15 32.62 16.62
C VAL A 222 0.24 31.79 17.54
N GLY A 223 -0.72 32.44 18.19
CA GLY A 223 -1.72 31.81 19.04
C GLY A 223 -3.15 32.23 18.66
N THR A 224 -4.14 31.48 19.11
CA THR A 224 -5.57 31.79 18.88
C THR A 224 -6.33 31.89 20.20
N GLN A 225 -7.15 32.93 20.36
CA GLN A 225 -8.09 33.06 21.48
C GLN A 225 -9.50 32.57 21.14
N ALA A 226 -9.64 31.75 20.09
CA ALA A 226 -10.95 31.28 19.65
C ALA A 226 -11.60 30.33 20.67
N THR A 227 -12.78 30.71 21.15
CA THR A 227 -13.65 29.81 21.92
C THR A 227 -14.47 28.98 20.93
N ALA A 228 -14.18 27.66 20.88
CA ALA A 228 -14.90 26.64 20.13
C ALA A 228 -15.01 26.85 18.60
N ILE A 229 -13.98 26.46 17.82
CA ILE A 229 -14.14 26.28 16.37
C ILE A 229 -14.61 24.84 16.07
N ALA A 230 -15.85 24.55 16.47
CA ALA A 230 -16.56 23.34 16.09
C ALA A 230 -17.39 23.60 14.83
N ARG A 231 -16.75 23.54 13.66
CA ARG A 231 -17.31 23.79 12.31
C ARG A 231 -17.73 25.25 12.06
N LEU A 232 -17.54 25.77 10.85
CA LEU A 232 -17.93 27.11 10.36
C LEU A 232 -19.48 27.30 10.28
N LYS A 233 -20.24 26.85 11.28
CA LYS A 233 -21.69 27.09 11.42
C LYS A 233 -21.96 28.37 12.22
N GLY A 234 -21.52 29.50 11.68
CA GLY A 234 -21.67 30.85 12.27
C GLY A 234 -20.53 31.77 11.86
N VAL A 235 -20.62 33.07 12.19
CA VAL A 235 -19.47 34.00 12.04
C VAL A 235 -18.46 33.64 13.14
N PRO A 236 -17.23 33.21 12.79
CA PRO A 236 -16.24 32.82 13.80
C PRO A 236 -15.87 34.02 14.67
N THR A 237 -15.98 33.89 15.98
CA THR A 237 -15.66 34.94 16.96
C THR A 237 -14.35 34.62 17.68
N GLY A 238 -13.45 35.59 17.77
CA GLY A 238 -12.14 35.44 18.41
C GLY A 238 -11.06 36.14 17.61
N ASN A 239 -9.83 36.11 18.12
CA ASN A 239 -8.67 36.75 17.51
C ASN A 239 -7.58 35.71 17.23
N LEU A 240 -6.94 35.82 16.06
CA LEU A 240 -5.62 35.26 15.79
C LEU A 240 -4.59 36.29 16.23
N GLN A 241 -3.62 35.90 17.06
CA GLN A 241 -2.69 36.83 17.66
C GLN A 241 -1.24 36.37 17.58
N ILE A 242 -0.32 37.32 17.56
CA ILE A 242 1.12 37.08 17.73
C ILE A 242 1.48 37.47 19.16
N VAL A 243 2.19 36.60 19.87
CA VAL A 243 2.66 36.81 21.25
C VAL A 243 4.19 36.74 21.28
N ALA A 244 4.83 37.69 21.96
CA ALA A 244 6.29 37.67 22.13
C ALA A 244 6.71 36.48 23.02
N THR A 245 7.62 35.63 22.55
CA THR A 245 8.16 34.50 23.32
C THR A 245 9.41 34.88 24.11
N ARG A 246 10.00 36.03 23.80
CA ARG A 246 11.15 36.64 24.50
C ARG A 246 11.09 38.16 24.34
N PRO A 247 11.85 38.94 25.12
CA PRO A 247 11.93 40.38 24.94
C PRO A 247 12.40 40.76 23.51
N ILE A 248 11.73 41.72 22.88
CA ILE A 248 12.06 42.25 21.54
C ILE A 248 12.42 43.73 21.71
N GLU A 249 13.63 44.14 21.32
CA GLU A 249 14.07 45.52 21.51
C GLU A 249 13.50 46.47 20.44
N ALA A 250 13.53 47.77 20.71
CA ALA A 250 13.08 48.77 19.76
C ALA A 250 13.99 48.77 18.51
N GLY A 251 13.39 48.59 17.34
CA GLY A 251 14.06 48.47 16.04
C GLY A 251 14.19 47.03 15.54
N ASP A 252 13.97 46.03 16.39
CA ASP A 252 14.10 44.62 16.01
C ASP A 252 12.86 44.13 15.23
N GLU A 253 13.10 43.18 14.32
CA GLU A 253 12.05 42.52 13.54
C GLU A 253 11.31 41.48 14.40
N VAL A 254 9.98 41.48 14.32
CA VAL A 254 9.11 40.45 14.89
C VAL A 254 9.08 39.27 13.92
N THR A 255 9.59 38.13 14.37
CA THR A 255 9.76 36.92 13.58
C THR A 255 9.05 35.73 14.20
N ILE A 256 8.41 34.92 13.36
CA ILE A 256 7.66 33.71 13.75
C ILE A 256 8.27 32.47 13.10
N SER A 257 7.89 31.28 13.59
CA SER A 257 8.21 30.04 12.88
C SER A 257 7.10 29.71 11.88
N TYR A 258 7.43 29.57 10.60
CA TYR A 258 6.51 29.04 9.58
C TYR A 258 6.34 27.52 9.69
N GLY A 259 7.20 26.89 10.48
CA GLY A 259 7.18 25.47 10.80
C GLY A 259 8.50 25.09 11.45
N PRO A 260 8.50 24.29 12.52
CA PRO A 260 9.72 24.03 13.30
C PRO A 260 10.80 23.29 12.49
N ASN A 261 10.44 22.53 11.43
CA ASN A 261 11.31 21.54 10.80
C ASN A 261 11.22 21.52 9.24
N MET A 262 11.30 22.67 8.57
CA MET A 262 11.27 22.76 7.10
C MET A 262 12.67 22.68 6.49
N THR A 263 12.82 21.99 5.35
CA THR A 263 14.06 21.97 4.56
C THR A 263 14.18 23.23 3.68
N ASN A 264 15.37 23.58 3.21
CA ASN A 264 15.53 24.67 2.25
C ASN A 264 14.74 24.44 0.95
N GLU A 265 14.60 23.19 0.52
CA GLU A 265 13.75 22.81 -0.61
C GLU A 265 12.27 23.11 -0.33
N GLN A 266 11.78 22.79 0.88
CA GLN A 266 10.41 23.12 1.29
C GLN A 266 10.18 24.61 1.46
N LEU A 267 11.15 25.33 2.03
CA LEU A 267 11.11 26.79 2.18
C LEU A 267 11.08 27.47 0.81
N PHE A 268 11.90 27.02 -0.13
CA PHE A 268 11.93 27.56 -1.49
C PHE A 268 10.63 27.24 -2.25
N ALA A 269 10.17 25.98 -2.20
CA ALA A 269 8.95 25.55 -2.90
C ALA A 269 7.67 26.23 -2.38
N ARG A 270 7.60 26.53 -1.07
CA ARG A 270 6.40 27.10 -0.43
C ARG A 270 6.43 28.61 -0.22
N TYR A 271 7.60 29.18 0.06
CA TYR A 271 7.76 30.58 0.43
C TYR A 271 8.74 31.34 -0.47
N GLY A 272 9.52 30.67 -1.31
CA GLY A 272 10.40 31.30 -2.29
C GLY A 272 11.76 31.78 -1.74
N PHE A 273 12.18 31.31 -0.57
CA PHE A 273 13.49 31.66 0.00
C PHE A 273 14.19 30.44 0.61
N THR A 274 15.50 30.58 0.84
CA THR A 274 16.34 29.61 1.56
C THR A 274 17.04 30.30 2.73
N MET A 275 17.50 29.53 3.71
CA MET A 275 18.15 30.03 4.91
C MET A 275 19.65 29.70 4.94
N SER A 276 20.40 30.60 5.58
CA SER A 276 21.79 30.41 5.97
C SER A 276 21.96 30.87 7.43
N PRO A 277 22.39 30.02 8.37
CA PRO A 277 22.76 28.61 8.19
C PRO A 277 21.56 27.73 7.77
N PRO A 278 21.80 26.57 7.12
CA PRO A 278 20.74 25.70 6.64
C PRO A 278 19.92 25.09 7.80
N PRO A 279 18.64 24.75 7.59
CA PRO A 279 17.82 24.11 8.61
C PRO A 279 18.38 22.72 9.00
N PRO A 280 18.25 22.28 10.27
CA PRO A 280 18.77 20.99 10.73
C PRO A 280 18.30 19.76 9.93
N ARG A 281 17.12 19.83 9.31
CA ARG A 281 16.53 18.73 8.53
C ARG A 281 17.21 18.51 7.16
N ASP A 282 17.90 19.52 6.60
CA ASP A 282 18.61 19.38 5.32
C ASP A 282 19.71 18.31 5.40
N ALA A 283 20.40 18.19 6.55
CA ALA A 283 21.44 17.19 6.79
C ALA A 283 20.89 15.75 6.90
N VAL A 284 19.67 15.60 7.40
CA VAL A 284 19.01 14.31 7.66
C VAL A 284 18.44 13.69 6.39
N GLU A 285 17.86 14.51 5.50
CA GLU A 285 17.37 14.05 4.20
C GLU A 285 18.52 13.60 3.29
N PHE A 286 19.68 14.28 3.39
CA PHE A 286 20.89 13.88 2.69
C PHE A 286 21.41 12.51 3.16
N ALA A 287 21.45 12.26 4.47
CA ALA A 287 21.83 10.95 5.02
C ALA A 287 20.88 9.82 4.57
N ALA A 288 19.58 10.12 4.40
CA ALA A 288 18.61 9.16 3.90
C ALA A 288 18.77 8.86 2.39
N VAL A 289 19.12 9.87 1.59
CA VAL A 289 19.41 9.71 0.15
C VAL A 289 20.70 8.92 -0.07
N LEU A 290 21.77 9.21 0.68
CA LEU A 290 23.02 8.45 0.67
C LEU A 290 22.81 6.99 1.04
N ASN A 291 21.99 6.72 2.07
CA ASN A 291 21.64 5.36 2.44
C ASN A 291 20.82 4.66 1.34
N ALA A 292 19.92 5.39 0.67
CA ALA A 292 19.12 4.85 -0.43
C ALA A 292 19.97 4.52 -1.68
N GLU A 293 20.94 5.37 -2.03
CA GLU A 293 21.86 5.12 -3.15
C GLU A 293 22.86 4.00 -2.83
N TYR A 294 23.40 3.96 -1.61
CA TYR A 294 24.23 2.86 -1.12
C TYR A 294 23.49 1.51 -1.15
N LEU A 295 22.24 1.48 -0.67
CA LEU A 295 21.38 0.29 -0.74
C LEU A 295 21.04 -0.08 -2.19
N ARG A 296 20.92 0.90 -3.09
CA ARG A 296 20.68 0.66 -4.52
C ARG A 296 21.91 0.05 -5.20
N GLU A 297 23.11 0.53 -4.91
CA GLU A 297 24.34 -0.06 -5.45
C GLU A 297 24.65 -1.44 -4.87
N LEU A 298 24.39 -1.67 -3.58
CA LEU A 298 24.45 -3.02 -2.99
C LEU A 298 23.43 -3.98 -3.62
N ALA A 299 22.25 -3.48 -3.99
CA ALA A 299 21.25 -4.25 -4.72
C ALA A 299 21.67 -4.51 -6.18
N GLU A 300 22.28 -3.53 -6.86
CA GLU A 300 22.81 -3.67 -8.22
C GLU A 300 24.05 -4.59 -8.27
N ALA A 301 24.87 -4.61 -7.20
CA ALA A 301 26.00 -5.53 -7.01
C ALA A 301 25.58 -6.92 -6.49
N GLY A 302 24.28 -7.12 -6.19
CA GLY A 302 23.71 -8.41 -5.77
C GLY A 302 24.11 -8.85 -4.35
N GLN A 303 24.50 -7.93 -3.46
CA GLN A 303 25.08 -8.24 -2.15
C GLN A 303 24.26 -7.79 -0.92
N ALA A 304 23.04 -7.23 -1.03
CA ALA A 304 22.17 -7.04 0.14
C ALA A 304 20.65 -7.00 -0.16
N PRO A 305 19.78 -7.40 0.80
CA PRO A 305 18.31 -7.41 0.65
C PRO A 305 17.69 -6.01 0.69
N PRO A 306 16.48 -5.81 0.13
CA PRO A 306 15.86 -4.49 0.01
C PRO A 306 15.30 -4.02 1.36
N ARG A 307 16.05 -3.17 2.07
CA ARG A 307 15.46 -2.36 3.16
C ARG A 307 14.85 -1.09 2.55
N PRO A 308 13.66 -0.64 2.98
CA PRO A 308 13.15 0.66 2.57
C PRO A 308 14.10 1.76 3.08
N PRO A 309 14.26 2.87 2.34
CA PRO A 309 15.00 4.02 2.83
C PRO A 309 14.41 4.46 4.18
N LEU A 310 15.28 4.78 5.14
CA LEU A 310 14.91 5.25 6.48
C LEU A 310 13.81 6.32 6.39
N ARG A 311 12.56 5.96 6.73
CA ARG A 311 11.54 6.96 7.05
C ARG A 311 11.74 7.39 8.49
N LEU A 312 12.45 8.50 8.67
CA LEU A 312 12.63 9.08 10.00
C LEU A 312 11.28 9.49 10.59
N ASN A 313 11.01 8.95 11.77
CA ASN A 313 9.81 9.19 12.55
C ASN A 313 9.82 10.64 13.06
N GLN A 314 8.92 11.47 12.54
CA GLN A 314 8.82 12.91 12.83
C GLN A 314 8.64 13.20 14.33
N HIS A 315 8.15 12.23 15.10
CA HIS A 315 7.95 12.32 16.54
C HIS A 315 9.24 12.15 17.36
N ALA A 316 10.17 11.29 16.92
CA ALA A 316 11.46 11.10 17.58
C ALA A 316 12.37 12.34 17.42
N PHE A 317 12.17 13.11 16.35
CA PHE A 317 12.88 14.36 16.08
C PHE A 317 12.44 15.50 17.02
N VAL A 318 11.15 15.57 17.38
CA VAL A 318 10.62 16.62 18.27
C VAL A 318 11.08 16.40 19.71
N GLU A 319 11.21 15.14 20.16
CA GLU A 319 11.73 14.82 21.49
C GLU A 319 13.24 15.10 21.63
N ALA A 320 14.03 14.96 20.56
CA ALA A 320 15.48 15.21 20.60
C ALA A 320 15.86 16.70 20.56
N ASN A 321 15.09 17.54 19.84
CA ASN A 321 15.36 18.98 19.73
C ASN A 321 14.91 19.82 20.93
N GLY A 322 14.18 19.24 21.88
CA GLY A 322 13.77 19.94 23.11
C GLY A 322 14.89 20.15 24.14
N ALA A 323 16.11 19.66 23.88
CA ALA A 323 17.11 19.46 24.93
C ALA A 323 18.54 20.01 24.69
N SER A 324 18.82 20.78 23.62
CA SER A 324 20.18 21.31 23.40
C SER A 324 20.25 22.84 23.21
N ASP A 325 21.02 23.48 24.10
CA ASP A 325 21.46 24.87 23.93
C ASP A 325 22.42 24.95 22.73
N ALA A 326 22.06 25.77 21.75
CA ALA A 326 22.65 25.80 20.41
C ALA A 326 23.91 26.71 20.31
N GLU A 327 24.88 26.58 21.21
CA GLU A 327 26.19 27.27 21.08
C GLU A 327 27.35 26.36 20.66
N SER A 328 27.16 25.04 20.59
CA SER A 328 28.14 24.14 19.97
C SER A 328 27.47 23.01 19.23
N TRP A 329 27.32 23.13 17.91
CA TRP A 329 26.99 21.98 17.08
C TRP A 329 28.18 21.02 17.09
N ALA A 330 28.04 19.90 17.79
CA ALA A 330 28.99 18.80 17.80
C ALA A 330 28.28 17.56 17.24
N PRO A 331 28.83 16.85 16.23
CA PRO A 331 28.22 15.64 15.67
C PRO A 331 27.92 14.56 16.72
N GLU A 332 28.64 14.58 17.84
CA GLU A 332 28.56 13.62 18.94
C GLU A 332 27.20 13.58 19.67
N SER A 333 26.41 14.65 19.60
CA SER A 333 25.14 14.78 20.36
C SER A 333 23.88 14.46 19.56
N ASP A 334 23.97 14.20 18.26
CA ASP A 334 22.80 14.00 17.41
C ASP A 334 22.30 12.55 17.44
N ALA A 335 21.23 12.31 18.19
CA ALA A 335 20.57 11.02 18.33
C ALA A 335 20.08 10.44 16.99
N VAL A 336 19.86 11.30 15.98
CA VAL A 336 19.37 10.91 14.65
C VAL A 336 20.50 10.32 13.80
N LEU A 337 21.68 10.95 13.80
CA LEU A 337 22.86 10.40 13.11
C LEU A 337 23.29 9.08 13.76
N ARG A 338 23.21 9.00 15.08
CA ARG A 338 23.48 7.77 15.84
C ARG A 338 22.51 6.64 15.47
N ALA A 339 21.20 6.94 15.38
CA ALA A 339 20.20 5.96 14.96
C ALA A 339 20.32 5.53 13.48
N ALA A 340 20.74 6.44 12.59
CA ALA A 340 21.02 6.10 11.19
C ALA A 340 22.25 5.20 11.06
N MET A 341 23.32 5.47 11.81
CA MET A 341 24.53 4.65 11.85
C MET A 341 24.31 3.28 12.49
N GLU A 342 23.52 3.19 13.57
CA GLU A 342 23.12 1.92 14.21
C GLU A 342 22.23 1.05 13.31
N SER A 343 21.69 1.61 12.23
CA SER A 343 20.86 0.88 11.25
C SER A 343 21.63 0.33 10.04
N LEU A 344 22.91 0.70 9.90
CA LEU A 344 23.82 0.09 8.94
C LEU A 344 24.07 -1.38 9.33
N PRO A 345 24.15 -2.32 8.37
CA PRO A 345 24.28 -3.74 8.67
C PRO A 345 25.74 -4.02 9.05
N LEU A 346 26.07 -3.89 10.34
CA LEU A 346 27.38 -4.28 10.90
C LEU A 346 27.29 -5.57 11.74
N ASP A 347 26.31 -6.42 11.45
CA ASP A 347 26.15 -7.70 12.16
C ASP A 347 26.82 -8.83 11.39
N GLU A 348 27.76 -9.50 12.08
CA GLU A 348 28.47 -10.76 11.75
C GLU A 348 29.91 -10.69 11.19
N ALA A 349 30.74 -9.73 11.59
CA ALA A 349 32.20 -9.93 11.49
C ALA A 349 32.72 -10.65 12.76
N ASP A 350 33.02 -11.94 12.64
CA ASP A 350 33.50 -12.79 13.74
C ASP A 350 34.97 -12.47 14.14
N THR A 351 35.67 -11.62 13.36
CA THR A 351 37.06 -11.20 13.62
C THR A 351 37.32 -9.72 13.31
N SER A 352 38.24 -9.09 14.04
CA SER A 352 38.59 -7.65 13.87
C SER A 352 39.09 -7.31 12.46
N SER A 353 39.65 -8.29 11.73
CA SER A 353 40.14 -8.12 10.37
C SER A 353 39.03 -8.12 9.31
N GLU A 354 37.91 -8.81 9.54
CA GLU A 354 36.76 -8.78 8.63
C GLU A 354 36.00 -7.46 8.74
N LEU A 355 35.86 -6.92 9.96
CA LEU A 355 35.25 -5.61 10.18
C LEU A 355 36.07 -4.48 9.54
N GLU A 356 37.41 -4.51 9.64
CA GLU A 356 38.30 -3.57 8.95
C GLU A 356 38.22 -3.69 7.42
N LEU A 357 38.03 -4.90 6.89
CA LEU A 357 37.92 -5.13 5.45
C LEU A 357 36.58 -4.62 4.90
N GLU A 358 35.47 -4.85 5.62
CA GLU A 358 34.15 -4.33 5.24
C GLU A 358 34.07 -2.81 5.35
N LEU A 359 34.69 -2.21 6.39
CA LEU A 359 34.79 -0.76 6.49
C LEU A 359 35.62 -0.13 5.37
N ASN A 360 36.71 -0.79 4.94
CA ASN A 360 37.53 -0.31 3.82
C ASN A 360 36.83 -0.48 2.46
N ASN A 361 36.08 -1.56 2.25
CA ASN A 361 35.30 -1.78 1.03
C ASN A 361 34.14 -0.79 0.93
N ALA A 362 33.42 -0.52 2.03
CA ALA A 362 32.40 0.52 2.08
C ALA A 362 33.00 1.89 1.77
N ARG A 363 34.24 2.16 2.23
CA ARG A 363 34.96 3.41 1.96
C ARG A 363 35.31 3.60 0.49
N GLU A 364 35.86 2.58 -0.19
CA GLU A 364 36.19 2.66 -1.63
C GLU A 364 34.93 2.84 -2.50
N LEU A 365 33.85 2.14 -2.18
CA LEU A 365 32.59 2.23 -2.94
C LEU A 365 31.90 3.59 -2.76
N LEU A 366 31.94 4.16 -1.55
CA LEU A 366 31.45 5.52 -1.30
C LEU A 366 32.28 6.59 -2.01
N GLU A 367 33.61 6.43 -2.05
CA GLU A 367 34.49 7.32 -2.82
C GLU A 367 34.17 7.23 -4.33
N GLU A 368 33.87 6.04 -4.88
CA GLU A 368 33.53 5.85 -6.29
C GLU A 368 32.14 6.40 -6.67
N ALA A 369 31.12 6.22 -5.80
CA ALA A 369 29.79 6.79 -5.98
C ALA A 369 29.81 8.34 -5.95
N MET A 370 30.63 8.93 -5.07
CA MET A 370 30.84 10.37 -5.00
C MET A 370 31.52 10.95 -6.25
N ILE A 371 32.49 10.23 -6.83
CA ILE A 371 33.14 10.65 -8.08
C ILE A 371 32.16 10.67 -9.26
N ARG A 372 31.15 9.78 -9.28
CA ARG A 372 30.13 9.75 -10.34
C ARG A 372 29.05 10.83 -10.19
N LEU A 373 28.83 11.33 -8.97
CA LEU A 373 27.92 12.45 -8.68
C LEU A 373 28.54 13.83 -9.03
N ASP A 374 29.85 13.91 -9.25
CA ASP A 374 30.63 15.15 -9.46
C ASP A 374 30.53 15.72 -10.89
N GLY A 375 29.34 15.61 -11.50
CA GLY A 375 29.04 16.02 -12.87
C GLY A 375 28.28 17.33 -12.97
N ALA A 376 28.48 18.33 -12.10
CA ALA A 376 27.90 19.67 -12.29
C ALA A 376 28.63 20.76 -11.47
N VAL A 377 29.09 21.80 -12.19
CA VAL A 377 29.57 23.15 -11.79
C VAL A 377 29.80 23.43 -10.29
N ASP A 378 31.00 23.95 -9.99
CA ASP A 378 31.53 24.29 -8.66
C ASP A 378 30.62 25.28 -7.86
N PRO A 379 30.11 24.91 -6.67
CA PRO A 379 29.26 25.78 -5.84
C PRO A 379 29.98 27.03 -5.34
N ASP A 380 31.31 27.04 -5.36
CA ASP A 380 32.10 28.21 -5.01
C ASP A 380 31.81 29.36 -6.01
N VAL A 381 31.40 29.04 -7.25
CA VAL A 381 30.96 30.03 -8.27
C VAL A 381 29.62 30.65 -7.91
N ASP A 382 28.66 29.86 -7.41
CA ASP A 382 27.33 30.36 -7.04
C ASP A 382 27.40 31.17 -5.73
N GLU A 383 28.19 30.75 -4.74
CA GLU A 383 28.40 31.54 -3.51
C GLU A 383 29.19 32.83 -3.77
N THR A 384 30.19 32.80 -4.67
CA THR A 384 30.88 34.03 -5.11
C THR A 384 29.92 34.95 -5.85
N TRP A 385 29.02 34.41 -6.68
CA TRP A 385 27.99 35.21 -7.36
C TRP A 385 27.04 35.88 -6.36
N LEU A 386 26.61 35.15 -5.31
CA LEU A 386 25.77 35.68 -4.23
C LEU A 386 26.48 36.72 -3.36
N ASP A 387 27.80 36.61 -3.18
CA ASP A 387 28.60 37.63 -2.47
C ASP A 387 28.84 38.89 -3.33
N GLU A 388 28.90 38.73 -4.66
CA GLU A 388 29.09 39.83 -5.62
C GLU A 388 27.79 40.55 -6.00
N HIS A 389 26.63 39.90 -5.86
CA HIS A 389 25.31 40.42 -6.23
C HIS A 389 24.39 40.49 -5.01
N ASN A 390 23.84 41.66 -4.72
CA ASN A 390 22.82 41.79 -3.67
C ASN A 390 21.44 41.34 -4.18
N ASP A 391 20.56 41.04 -3.24
CA ASP A 391 19.12 40.77 -3.37
C ASP A 391 18.30 41.84 -4.14
N GLY A 392 18.92 42.97 -4.52
CA GLY A 392 18.25 44.12 -5.13
C GLY A 392 18.12 44.13 -6.67
N ASP A 393 18.87 43.34 -7.43
CA ASP A 393 18.91 43.46 -8.92
C ASP A 393 17.87 42.58 -9.64
N ASP A 394 17.64 41.34 -9.16
CA ASP A 394 16.51 40.47 -9.54
C ASP A 394 16.28 39.42 -8.43
N VAL A 395 15.27 39.66 -7.58
CA VAL A 395 14.94 38.85 -6.41
C VAL A 395 14.68 37.38 -6.77
N ARG A 396 14.12 37.12 -7.96
CA ARG A 396 13.77 35.76 -8.40
C ARG A 396 15.02 35.01 -8.84
N LEU A 397 15.88 35.66 -9.61
CA LEU A 397 17.17 35.10 -10.00
C LEU A 397 18.02 34.83 -8.77
N TYR A 398 18.11 35.79 -7.84
CA TYR A 398 18.84 35.64 -6.59
C TYR A 398 18.33 34.44 -5.79
N ALA A 399 17.01 34.28 -5.64
CA ALA A 399 16.43 33.12 -4.94
C ALA A 399 16.73 31.78 -5.65
N CYS A 400 16.72 31.75 -6.99
CA CYS A 400 17.09 30.55 -7.75
C CYS A 400 18.57 30.20 -7.56
N VAL A 401 19.48 31.18 -7.60
CA VAL A 401 20.92 30.95 -7.38
C VAL A 401 21.18 30.58 -5.92
N ALA A 402 20.50 31.18 -4.95
CA ALA A 402 20.58 30.81 -3.54
C ALA A 402 20.12 29.36 -3.31
N TYR A 403 19.00 28.97 -3.91
CA TYR A 403 18.53 27.59 -3.89
C TYR A 403 19.55 26.64 -4.53
N LEU A 404 20.07 26.97 -5.71
CA LEU A 404 21.09 26.17 -6.40
C LEU A 404 22.36 26.00 -5.57
N ALA A 405 22.89 27.09 -5.00
CA ALA A 405 24.06 27.08 -4.14
C ALA A 405 23.83 26.13 -2.96
N LYS A 406 22.70 26.22 -2.26
CA LYS A 406 22.42 25.34 -1.11
C LYS A 406 22.12 23.90 -1.51
N HIS A 407 21.41 23.67 -2.61
CA HIS A 407 21.15 22.34 -3.15
C HIS A 407 22.43 21.65 -3.65
N ARG A 408 23.40 22.40 -4.21
CA ARG A 408 24.72 21.89 -4.62
C ARG A 408 25.68 21.71 -3.44
N THR A 409 25.70 22.64 -2.48
CA THR A 409 26.50 22.52 -1.26
C THR A 409 26.07 21.32 -0.41
N LYS A 410 24.76 21.02 -0.34
CA LYS A 410 24.20 19.78 0.24
C LYS A 410 24.83 18.51 -0.38
N LYS A 411 25.26 18.56 -1.64
CA LYS A 411 25.95 17.45 -2.33
C LYS A 411 27.48 17.43 -2.13
N LYS A 412 28.13 18.58 -1.86
CA LYS A 412 29.60 18.73 -1.71
C LYS A 412 30.12 18.50 -0.27
N THR A 413 29.27 18.60 0.77
CA THR A 413 29.67 18.43 2.19
C THR A 413 30.15 17.04 2.71
N PRO A 414 30.13 15.89 1.98
CA PRO A 414 30.40 14.58 2.61
C PRO A 414 31.87 14.31 2.97
N ALA A 415 32.86 14.91 2.30
CA ALA A 415 34.25 14.44 2.40
C ALA A 415 34.90 14.69 3.78
N SER A 416 34.59 15.82 4.44
CA SER A 416 35.15 16.13 5.76
C SER A 416 34.36 15.52 6.91
N GLN A 417 33.03 15.36 6.76
CA GLN A 417 32.17 14.77 7.79
C GLN A 417 32.32 13.24 7.86
N LEU A 418 32.59 12.56 6.73
CA LEU A 418 32.88 11.12 6.74
C LEU A 418 34.19 10.79 7.49
N ALA A 419 35.20 11.66 7.43
CA ALA A 419 36.48 11.41 8.10
C ALA A 419 36.33 11.34 9.64
N ASP A 420 35.48 12.20 10.20
CA ASP A 420 35.18 12.21 11.64
C ASP A 420 34.28 11.04 12.06
N VAL A 421 33.31 10.67 11.21
CA VAL A 421 32.41 9.52 11.43
C VAL A 421 33.18 8.19 11.40
N VAL A 422 34.13 8.03 10.49
CA VAL A 422 34.99 6.83 10.40
C VAL A 422 35.94 6.75 11.59
N ALA A 423 36.54 7.87 12.03
CA ALA A 423 37.38 7.90 13.23
C ALA A 423 36.61 7.52 14.51
N GLN A 424 35.33 7.88 14.59
CA GLN A 424 34.46 7.53 15.72
C GLN A 424 33.99 6.07 15.70
N ALA A 425 33.68 5.52 14.52
CA ALA A 425 33.31 4.12 14.36
C ALA A 425 34.44 3.16 14.81
N SER A 426 35.69 3.48 14.46
CA SER A 426 36.87 2.75 14.94
C SER A 426 37.01 2.80 16.48
N SER A 427 36.77 3.97 17.08
CA SER A 427 36.75 4.15 18.54
C SER A 427 35.65 3.33 19.24
N TRP A 428 34.48 3.16 18.60
CA TRP A 428 33.36 2.40 19.15
C TRP A 428 33.56 0.88 19.05
N ALA A 429 34.18 0.41 17.96
CA ALA A 429 34.55 -1.00 17.80
C ALA A 429 35.55 -1.46 18.88
N GLU A 430 36.51 -0.61 19.27
CA GLU A 430 37.42 -0.89 20.38
C GLU A 430 36.67 -1.02 21.73
N ARG A 431 35.69 -0.15 22.01
CA ARG A 431 34.91 -0.18 23.26
C ARG A 431 33.91 -1.34 23.36
N MET A 432 33.35 -1.78 22.23
CA MET A 432 32.47 -2.96 22.17
C MET A 432 33.23 -4.25 22.55
N ASN A 433 34.50 -4.35 22.14
CA ASN A 433 35.36 -5.49 22.45
C ASN A 433 35.70 -5.57 23.96
N GLU A 434 35.90 -4.43 24.62
CA GLU A 434 36.09 -4.37 26.08
C GLU A 434 34.83 -4.83 26.85
N ASN A 435 33.62 -4.57 26.32
CA ASN A 435 32.34 -4.90 26.96
C ASN A 435 31.97 -6.40 26.86
N GLN A 436 32.33 -7.09 25.77
CA GLN A 436 32.13 -8.55 25.66
C GLN A 436 33.01 -9.34 26.66
N THR A 437 34.20 -8.82 26.96
CA THR A 437 35.08 -9.37 28.00
C THR A 437 34.46 -9.23 29.40
N PHE A 438 33.66 -8.18 29.64
CA PHE A 438 32.94 -7.96 30.91
C PHE A 438 31.71 -8.87 31.05
N GLN A 439 30.97 -9.13 29.96
CA GLN A 439 29.79 -10.01 29.99
C GLN A 439 30.13 -11.50 30.17
N SER A 440 31.27 -11.95 29.64
CA SER A 440 31.77 -13.33 29.87
C SER A 440 32.22 -13.55 31.33
N ALA A 441 32.80 -12.51 31.96
CA ALA A 441 33.13 -12.54 33.39
C ALA A 441 31.88 -12.57 34.31
N PHE A 442 30.76 -11.96 33.89
CA PHE A 442 29.52 -11.94 34.67
C PHE A 442 28.75 -13.28 34.62
N ARG A 443 28.79 -14.00 33.49
CA ARG A 443 28.13 -15.31 33.32
C ARG A 443 28.78 -16.43 34.16
N SER A 444 30.04 -16.28 34.57
CA SER A 444 30.75 -17.29 35.39
C SER A 444 30.50 -17.18 36.90
N ARG A 445 29.74 -16.17 37.38
CA ARG A 445 29.46 -15.94 38.81
C ARG A 445 28.02 -16.19 39.26
N GLY A 446 27.11 -16.60 38.37
CA GLY A 446 25.68 -16.78 38.66
C GLY A 446 25.25 -18.18 39.14
N THR A 447 26.13 -19.16 39.23
CA THR A 447 25.79 -20.54 39.62
C THR A 447 26.35 -20.88 41.02
N GLY A 448 25.53 -20.71 42.07
CA GLY A 448 25.90 -21.23 43.39
C GLY A 448 24.99 -20.81 44.56
N SER A 449 23.90 -21.54 44.81
CA SER A 449 23.46 -22.02 46.15
C SER A 449 22.14 -22.80 46.02
N GLY A 450 22.14 -24.08 46.38
CA GLY A 450 21.00 -24.99 46.23
C GLY A 450 20.19 -25.25 47.50
N ALA A 451 19.10 -26.01 47.34
CA ALA A 451 18.56 -26.95 48.33
C ALA A 451 17.81 -28.08 47.60
N GLU A 452 18.11 -29.31 48.00
CA GLU A 452 17.74 -30.59 47.39
C GLU A 452 16.33 -31.11 47.74
N VAL A 453 15.93 -32.13 46.96
CA VAL A 453 15.09 -33.31 47.28
C VAL A 453 13.71 -33.36 46.61
N GLY A 454 13.56 -34.36 45.72
CA GLY A 454 12.27 -34.94 45.35
C GLY A 454 12.21 -35.52 43.93
N HIS A 455 12.75 -36.74 43.74
CA HIS A 455 12.52 -37.54 42.53
C HIS A 455 11.02 -37.72 42.26
N ASN A 456 10.56 -37.39 41.05
CA ASN A 456 9.55 -38.20 40.37
C ASN A 456 9.64 -38.03 38.84
N ASN A 457 9.76 -39.18 38.18
CA ASN A 457 9.75 -39.36 36.74
C ASN A 457 8.50 -38.75 36.10
N ASN A 458 8.69 -37.79 35.19
CA ASN A 458 7.90 -37.69 33.98
C ASN A 458 8.75 -37.03 32.90
N GLN A 459 9.23 -37.85 31.95
CA GLN A 459 9.89 -37.39 30.75
C GLN A 459 8.89 -36.59 29.90
N VAL A 460 8.88 -35.28 30.04
CA VAL A 460 8.44 -34.39 28.97
C VAL A 460 9.60 -34.35 27.98
N LYS A 461 9.45 -35.07 26.86
CA LYS A 461 10.35 -34.97 25.71
C LYS A 461 10.40 -33.50 25.29
N ALA A 462 11.60 -32.92 25.34
CA ALA A 462 11.89 -31.61 24.77
C ALA A 462 11.43 -31.58 23.30
N VAL A 463 10.52 -30.67 22.98
CA VAL A 463 10.18 -30.29 21.61
C VAL A 463 11.40 -29.52 21.08
N PRO A 464 11.96 -29.87 19.90
CA PRO A 464 13.08 -29.13 19.33
C PRO A 464 12.73 -27.65 19.15
N SER A 465 13.67 -26.78 19.46
CA SER A 465 13.50 -25.33 19.47
C SER A 465 13.16 -24.76 18.08
N PHE A 466 11.91 -24.34 17.91
CA PHE A 466 11.29 -23.74 16.71
C PHE A 466 11.81 -22.32 16.34
N ARG A 467 12.86 -21.82 17.01
CA ARG A 467 13.34 -20.45 16.78
C ARG A 467 14.08 -20.26 15.46
N ASN A 468 14.60 -21.33 14.85
CA ASN A 468 15.35 -21.24 13.59
C ASN A 468 14.44 -21.26 12.34
N ASP A 469 13.17 -21.68 12.45
CA ASP A 469 12.27 -21.77 11.29
C ASP A 469 11.54 -20.45 10.97
N LEU A 470 11.50 -19.49 11.94
CA LEU A 470 10.91 -18.16 11.74
C LEU A 470 11.75 -17.24 10.84
N ALA A 471 13.03 -17.56 10.59
CA ALA A 471 13.92 -16.78 9.74
C ALA A 471 13.59 -16.86 8.23
N SER A 472 12.57 -17.65 7.85
CA SER A 472 12.23 -17.97 6.45
C SER A 472 10.93 -17.32 5.93
N LEU A 473 10.28 -16.46 6.72
CA LEU A 473 9.09 -15.73 6.30
C LEU A 473 9.47 -14.53 5.42
N ASP A 474 9.77 -14.79 4.14
CA ASP A 474 9.89 -13.73 3.13
C ASP A 474 8.53 -13.03 2.97
N SER A 475 8.41 -11.77 3.38
CA SER A 475 7.19 -10.97 3.23
C SER A 475 6.99 -10.45 1.79
N HIS A 476 8.06 -10.42 0.98
CA HIS A 476 8.06 -9.95 -0.40
C HIS A 476 8.34 -11.09 -1.38
N VAL A 477 7.36 -11.38 -2.24
CA VAL A 477 7.51 -12.37 -3.32
C VAL A 477 7.75 -11.63 -4.63
N GLU A 478 8.99 -11.64 -5.10
CA GLU A 478 9.34 -11.09 -6.42
C GLU A 478 9.11 -12.12 -7.54
N PHE A 479 8.85 -11.61 -8.75
CA PHE A 479 8.65 -12.44 -9.93
C PHE A 479 10.00 -12.93 -10.48
N LYS A 480 10.26 -14.23 -10.38
CA LYS A 480 11.51 -14.84 -10.87
C LYS A 480 11.37 -15.24 -12.34
N ALA A 481 11.84 -14.38 -13.25
CA ALA A 481 11.75 -14.59 -14.70
C ALA A 481 12.48 -15.88 -15.16
N THR A 482 13.62 -16.19 -14.56
CA THR A 482 14.41 -17.40 -14.85
C THR A 482 13.60 -18.67 -14.55
N GLN A 483 12.90 -18.70 -13.41
CA GLN A 483 12.02 -19.81 -13.00
C GLN A 483 10.80 -19.94 -13.89
N PHE A 484 10.21 -18.82 -14.30
CA PHE A 484 9.10 -18.80 -15.26
C PHE A 484 9.50 -19.47 -16.58
N VAL A 485 10.58 -19.01 -17.22
CA VAL A 485 11.02 -19.51 -18.53
C VAL A 485 11.41 -20.98 -18.47
N ARG A 486 12.20 -21.38 -17.46
CA ARG A 486 12.59 -22.79 -17.25
C ARG A 486 11.36 -23.69 -17.16
N THR A 487 10.38 -23.28 -16.37
CA THR A 487 9.15 -24.05 -16.19
C THR A 487 8.33 -24.12 -17.46
N LEU A 488 8.18 -23.01 -18.17
CA LEU A 488 7.44 -22.99 -19.42
C LEU A 488 8.06 -23.97 -20.43
N VAL A 489 9.39 -23.99 -20.56
CA VAL A 489 10.11 -24.94 -21.44
C VAL A 489 9.85 -26.39 -21.04
N TYR A 490 9.86 -26.71 -19.73
CA TYR A 490 9.69 -28.08 -19.27
C TYR A 490 8.25 -28.58 -19.47
N GLU A 491 7.26 -27.72 -19.21
CA GLU A 491 5.84 -28.07 -19.36
C GLU A 491 5.38 -28.09 -20.83
N MET A 492 6.03 -27.32 -21.72
CA MET A 492 5.73 -27.34 -23.17
C MET A 492 6.41 -28.48 -23.94
N ALA A 493 7.34 -29.21 -23.33
CA ALA A 493 8.03 -30.31 -23.99
C ALA A 493 7.14 -31.56 -24.14
N PRO A 494 7.25 -32.32 -25.24
CA PRO A 494 6.52 -33.58 -25.43
C PRO A 494 6.86 -34.65 -24.37
N PRO A 495 6.05 -35.73 -24.30
CA PRO A 495 6.23 -36.83 -23.35
C PRO A 495 7.63 -37.46 -23.46
N ALA A 496 8.23 -37.83 -22.33
CA ALA A 496 9.58 -38.40 -22.18
C ALA A 496 10.73 -37.46 -22.57
N ILE A 497 10.49 -36.53 -23.52
CA ILE A 497 11.39 -35.42 -23.81
C ILE A 497 11.39 -34.46 -22.63
N ASN A 498 10.24 -34.13 -22.03
CA ASN A 498 10.15 -33.24 -20.88
C ASN A 498 11.05 -33.65 -19.70
N THR A 499 11.07 -34.94 -19.33
CA THR A 499 11.96 -35.47 -18.28
C THR A 499 13.42 -35.30 -18.67
N LEU A 500 13.78 -35.63 -19.92
CA LEU A 500 15.14 -35.47 -20.42
C LEU A 500 15.54 -33.99 -20.51
N THR A 501 14.62 -33.11 -20.91
CA THR A 501 14.81 -31.66 -20.99
C THR A 501 15.13 -31.12 -19.61
N VAL A 502 14.36 -31.49 -18.57
CA VAL A 502 14.66 -31.08 -17.19
C VAL A 502 16.04 -31.57 -16.79
N LEU A 503 16.32 -32.87 -16.96
CA LEU A 503 17.61 -33.44 -16.56
C LEU A 503 18.79 -32.78 -17.28
N LEU A 504 18.69 -32.54 -18.59
CA LEU A 504 19.74 -31.92 -19.39
C LEU A 504 19.88 -30.43 -19.10
N PHE A 505 18.78 -29.66 -19.07
CA PHE A 505 18.85 -28.23 -18.80
C PHE A 505 19.39 -27.96 -17.40
N GLU A 506 18.87 -28.65 -16.39
CA GLU A 506 19.29 -28.45 -15.01
C GLU A 506 20.77 -28.85 -14.80
N THR A 507 21.21 -29.98 -15.38
CA THR A 507 22.59 -30.46 -15.17
C THR A 507 23.62 -29.77 -16.07
N ILE A 508 23.30 -29.48 -17.34
CA ILE A 508 24.26 -28.96 -18.32
C ILE A 508 24.26 -27.43 -18.33
N ILE A 509 23.09 -26.81 -18.36
CA ILE A 509 22.96 -25.35 -18.48
C ILE A 509 23.11 -24.69 -17.12
N PHE A 510 22.36 -25.18 -16.12
CA PHE A 510 22.36 -24.60 -14.78
C PHE A 510 23.37 -25.23 -13.82
N LYS A 511 24.11 -26.26 -14.28
CA LYS A 511 25.17 -26.96 -13.52
C LYS A 511 24.67 -27.55 -12.19
N HIS A 512 23.39 -27.89 -12.08
CA HIS A 512 22.84 -28.58 -10.92
C HIS A 512 23.30 -30.03 -10.90
N THR A 513 23.35 -30.63 -9.71
CA THR A 513 23.61 -32.06 -9.57
C THR A 513 22.47 -32.88 -10.16
N PHE A 514 22.76 -34.10 -10.61
CA PHE A 514 21.73 -35.03 -11.08
C PHE A 514 20.62 -35.22 -10.04
N HIS A 515 20.97 -35.26 -8.75
CA HIS A 515 20.01 -35.38 -7.65
C HIS A 515 19.05 -34.19 -7.56
N GLN A 516 19.55 -32.96 -7.74
CA GLN A 516 18.73 -31.75 -7.75
C GLN A 516 17.81 -31.69 -8.97
N ALA A 517 18.34 -32.01 -10.16
CA ALA A 517 17.57 -32.11 -11.39
C ALA A 517 16.47 -33.18 -11.29
N TRP A 518 16.77 -34.32 -10.68
CA TRP A 518 15.82 -35.41 -10.45
C TRP A 518 14.70 -35.00 -9.48
N ARG A 519 15.03 -34.29 -8.39
CA ARG A 519 14.03 -33.72 -7.49
C ARG A 519 13.10 -32.76 -8.21
N CYS A 520 13.61 -31.99 -9.17
CA CYS A 520 12.79 -31.12 -10.01
C CYS A 520 11.79 -31.91 -10.86
N VAL A 521 12.20 -33.01 -11.48
CA VAL A 521 11.30 -33.92 -12.22
C VAL A 521 10.18 -34.43 -11.31
N LEU A 522 10.51 -34.90 -10.10
CA LEU A 522 9.54 -35.44 -9.15
C LEU A 522 8.56 -34.36 -8.66
N ALA A 523 9.06 -33.16 -8.32
CA ALA A 523 8.26 -32.04 -7.86
C ALA A 523 7.37 -31.42 -8.95
N ARG A 524 7.41 -31.94 -10.18
CA ARG A 524 6.61 -31.48 -11.32
C ARG A 524 5.75 -32.59 -11.94
N PHE A 525 5.72 -33.77 -11.34
CA PHE A 525 4.95 -34.91 -11.87
C PHE A 525 5.39 -35.35 -13.28
N LEU A 526 6.66 -35.13 -13.66
CA LEU A 526 7.18 -35.40 -15.02
C LEU A 526 7.79 -36.80 -15.18
N LEU A 527 7.27 -37.81 -14.45
CA LEU A 527 7.84 -39.16 -14.44
C LEU A 527 7.15 -40.07 -15.48
N PRO A 528 7.89 -40.63 -16.45
CA PRO A 528 7.29 -41.39 -17.54
C PRO A 528 6.96 -42.86 -17.20
N VAL A 529 7.56 -43.41 -16.14
CA VAL A 529 7.40 -44.82 -15.74
C VAL A 529 7.38 -44.91 -14.21
N PRO A 530 6.46 -45.67 -13.60
CA PRO A 530 6.48 -45.91 -12.16
C PRO A 530 7.63 -46.87 -11.83
N PHE A 531 8.50 -46.49 -10.89
CA PHE A 531 9.60 -47.34 -10.46
C PHE A 531 9.22 -48.21 -9.26
N CYS A 532 9.77 -49.43 -9.20
CA CYS A 532 9.56 -50.37 -8.08
C CYS A 532 10.54 -50.09 -6.93
N GLY A 533 10.18 -50.54 -5.71
CA GLY A 533 10.87 -50.27 -4.45
C GLY A 533 12.42 -50.21 -4.43
N PRO A 534 13.17 -51.14 -5.06
CA PRO A 534 14.64 -51.08 -5.06
C PRO A 534 15.21 -49.88 -5.81
N VAL A 535 14.57 -49.51 -6.92
CA VAL A 535 14.95 -48.35 -7.74
C VAL A 535 14.50 -47.06 -7.06
N LEU A 536 13.35 -47.07 -6.38
CA LEU A 536 12.89 -45.96 -5.55
C LEU A 536 13.88 -45.59 -4.44
N ARG A 537 14.43 -46.58 -3.73
CA ARG A 537 15.43 -46.36 -2.66
C ARG A 537 16.75 -45.79 -3.15
N LEU A 538 17.10 -46.01 -4.43
CA LEU A 538 18.31 -45.44 -5.06
C LEU A 538 18.13 -43.97 -5.46
N ILE A 539 16.88 -43.51 -5.56
CA ILE A 539 16.52 -42.27 -6.26
C ILE A 539 15.89 -41.22 -5.30
N GLY A 540 15.49 -41.62 -4.09
CA GLY A 540 15.11 -40.72 -2.99
C GLY A 540 13.78 -41.07 -2.30
N ASP A 541 13.44 -40.33 -1.24
CA ASP A 541 12.24 -40.55 -0.42
C ASP A 541 10.95 -40.20 -1.18
N SER A 542 10.44 -41.14 -1.99
CA SER A 542 9.11 -41.06 -2.61
C SER A 542 8.31 -42.31 -2.32
N SER A 543 7.01 -42.15 -2.06
CA SER A 543 6.12 -43.28 -1.80
C SER A 543 5.67 -43.94 -3.11
N TRP A 544 5.28 -45.21 -3.03
CA TRP A 544 4.76 -45.97 -4.16
C TRP A 544 3.45 -45.36 -4.69
N GLU A 545 2.58 -44.92 -3.79
CA GLU A 545 1.28 -44.31 -4.09
C GLU A 545 1.47 -43.01 -4.89
N LEU A 546 2.45 -42.21 -4.49
CA LEU A 546 2.79 -40.98 -5.20
C LEU A 546 3.35 -41.24 -6.60
N ASN A 547 4.20 -42.27 -6.75
CA ASN A 547 4.73 -42.62 -8.07
C ASN A 547 3.64 -43.08 -9.04
N ILE A 548 2.65 -43.84 -8.56
CA ILE A 548 1.48 -44.20 -9.36
C ILE A 548 0.67 -42.96 -9.71
N ALA A 549 0.39 -42.08 -8.74
CA ALA A 549 -0.36 -40.86 -8.99
C ALA A 549 0.34 -39.97 -10.05
N ASN A 550 1.66 -39.82 -9.95
CA ASN A 550 2.49 -39.12 -10.95
C ASN A 550 2.37 -39.76 -12.32
N PHE A 551 2.46 -41.08 -12.40
CA PHE A 551 2.34 -41.80 -13.66
C PHE A 551 0.94 -41.68 -14.29
N CYS A 552 -0.12 -41.73 -13.47
CA CYS A 552 -1.50 -41.52 -13.92
C CYS A 552 -1.69 -40.09 -14.46
N PHE A 553 -1.19 -39.08 -13.73
CA PHE A 553 -1.22 -37.69 -14.19
C PHE A 553 -0.43 -37.51 -15.49
N TYR A 554 0.76 -38.12 -15.58
CA TYR A 554 1.56 -38.15 -16.79
C TYR A 554 0.77 -38.73 -17.98
N ILE A 555 0.10 -39.88 -17.83
CA ILE A 555 -0.72 -40.46 -18.93
C ILE A 555 -1.82 -39.48 -19.38
N LEU A 556 -2.55 -38.88 -18.45
CA LEU A 556 -3.65 -37.97 -18.76
C LEU A 556 -3.15 -36.72 -19.50
N GLU A 557 -2.04 -36.15 -19.05
CA GLU A 557 -1.41 -34.99 -19.69
C GLU A 557 -0.89 -35.31 -21.09
N ASN A 558 -0.35 -36.50 -21.32
CA ASN A 558 0.17 -36.89 -22.62
C ASN A 558 -0.91 -37.20 -23.66
N GLY A 559 -2.19 -37.20 -23.27
CA GLY A 559 -3.32 -37.36 -24.17
C GLY A 559 -3.28 -36.35 -25.33
N ILE A 560 -2.91 -35.08 -25.07
CA ILE A 560 -2.80 -34.07 -26.13
C ILE A 560 -1.74 -34.42 -27.17
N TRP A 561 -0.56 -34.84 -26.75
CA TRP A 561 0.56 -35.16 -27.64
C TRP A 561 0.28 -36.40 -28.48
N VAL A 562 -0.36 -37.42 -27.89
CA VAL A 562 -0.79 -38.61 -28.63
C VAL A 562 -1.78 -38.23 -29.72
N SER A 563 -2.80 -37.43 -29.41
CA SER A 563 -3.77 -36.95 -30.40
C SER A 563 -3.12 -36.09 -31.48
N LEU A 564 -2.23 -35.16 -31.09
CA LEU A 564 -1.56 -34.23 -32.00
C LEU A 564 -0.62 -34.97 -32.96
N PHE A 565 0.24 -35.86 -32.45
CA PHE A 565 1.15 -36.62 -33.30
C PHE A 565 0.40 -37.56 -34.24
N ILE A 566 -0.65 -38.24 -33.78
CA ILE A 566 -1.43 -39.12 -34.65
C ILE A 566 -2.11 -38.34 -35.77
N VAL A 567 -2.75 -37.20 -35.47
CA VAL A 567 -3.42 -36.36 -36.49
C VAL A 567 -2.42 -35.74 -37.48
N VAL A 568 -1.24 -35.35 -37.01
CA VAL A 568 -0.19 -34.76 -37.86
C VAL A 568 0.46 -35.82 -38.74
N LEU A 569 0.83 -36.98 -38.19
CA LEU A 569 1.62 -38.00 -38.88
C LEU A 569 0.80 -38.97 -39.74
N VAL A 570 -0.50 -39.14 -39.45
CA VAL A 570 -1.37 -40.11 -40.11
C VAL A 570 -2.53 -39.38 -40.81
N PRO A 571 -2.39 -39.07 -42.11
CA PRO A 571 -3.39 -38.28 -42.85
C PRO A 571 -4.79 -38.87 -42.83
N GLU A 572 -4.92 -40.20 -42.79
CA GLU A 572 -6.20 -40.93 -42.82
C GLU A 572 -7.08 -40.61 -41.60
N ILE A 573 -6.48 -40.18 -40.48
CA ILE A 573 -7.20 -39.88 -39.25
C ILE A 573 -7.76 -38.46 -39.26
N ARG A 574 -7.28 -37.58 -40.13
CA ARG A 574 -7.78 -36.20 -40.27
C ARG A 574 -9.24 -36.15 -40.73
N ASP A 575 -9.70 -37.19 -41.41
CA ASP A 575 -11.09 -37.36 -41.79
C ASP A 575 -11.98 -37.64 -40.56
N GLU A 576 -11.48 -38.38 -39.57
CA GLU A 576 -12.21 -38.74 -38.34
C GLU A 576 -12.10 -37.66 -37.25
N LEU A 577 -10.92 -37.06 -37.09
CA LEU A 577 -10.59 -36.05 -36.08
C LEU A 577 -10.00 -34.83 -36.79
N SER A 578 -10.79 -33.75 -36.91
CA SER A 578 -10.33 -32.55 -37.62
C SER A 578 -9.17 -31.88 -36.88
N THR A 579 -8.21 -31.35 -37.62
CA THR A 579 -7.06 -30.59 -37.08
C THR A 579 -7.51 -29.39 -36.26
N LEU A 580 -8.61 -28.73 -36.65
CA LEU A 580 -9.15 -27.57 -35.95
C LEU A 580 -9.83 -27.95 -34.62
N GLU A 581 -10.24 -29.20 -34.44
CA GLU A 581 -10.75 -29.69 -33.15
C GLU A 581 -9.66 -29.72 -32.07
N LEU A 582 -8.38 -29.74 -32.47
CA LEU A 582 -7.25 -29.67 -31.54
C LEU A 582 -6.99 -28.25 -31.02
N VAL A 583 -7.54 -27.20 -31.65
CA VAL A 583 -7.24 -25.80 -31.28
C VAL A 583 -7.70 -25.48 -29.85
N PRO A 584 -8.95 -25.76 -29.41
CA PRO A 584 -9.38 -25.51 -28.04
C PRO A 584 -8.48 -26.18 -26.99
N ILE A 585 -8.05 -27.42 -27.24
CA ILE A 585 -7.22 -28.16 -26.29
C ILE A 585 -5.77 -27.66 -26.28
N CYS A 586 -5.24 -27.22 -27.42
CA CYS A 586 -3.93 -26.57 -27.49
C CYS A 586 -3.93 -25.26 -26.69
N VAL A 587 -5.01 -24.48 -26.74
CA VAL A 587 -5.16 -23.29 -25.89
C VAL A 587 -5.15 -23.69 -24.42
N LEU A 588 -5.96 -24.67 -24.01
CA LEU A 588 -5.99 -25.15 -22.61
C LEU A 588 -4.64 -25.69 -22.12
N PHE A 589 -3.86 -26.33 -23.01
CA PHE A 589 -2.50 -26.79 -22.73
C PHE A 589 -1.54 -25.63 -22.46
N VAL A 590 -1.51 -24.63 -23.35
CA VAL A 590 -0.66 -23.45 -23.20
C VAL A 590 -1.03 -22.68 -21.94
N VAL A 591 -2.33 -22.53 -21.65
CA VAL A 591 -2.81 -21.89 -20.42
C VAL A 591 -2.31 -22.65 -19.19
N ARG A 592 -2.47 -23.98 -19.15
CA ARG A 592 -1.98 -24.81 -18.03
C ARG A 592 -0.48 -24.65 -17.85
N ALA A 593 0.31 -24.78 -18.92
CA ALA A 593 1.76 -24.65 -18.86
C ALA A 593 2.18 -23.27 -18.34
N THR A 594 1.50 -22.21 -18.77
CA THR A 594 1.74 -20.83 -18.32
C THR A 594 1.36 -20.62 -16.85
N VAL A 595 0.22 -21.15 -16.41
CA VAL A 595 -0.22 -21.10 -14.99
C VAL A 595 0.79 -21.83 -14.09
N LEU A 596 1.29 -22.98 -14.51
CA LEU A 596 2.35 -23.69 -13.78
C LEU A 596 3.65 -22.90 -13.77
N ALA A 597 4.05 -22.27 -14.88
CA ALA A 597 5.22 -21.40 -14.92
C ALA A 597 5.09 -20.22 -13.93
N LEU A 598 3.92 -19.57 -13.87
CA LEU A 598 3.62 -18.50 -12.93
C LEU A 598 3.67 -18.99 -11.47
N LYS A 599 3.18 -20.20 -11.18
CA LYS A 599 3.26 -20.80 -9.84
C LYS A 599 4.71 -20.80 -9.34
N TYR A 600 5.65 -21.31 -10.13
CA TYR A 600 7.06 -21.42 -9.72
C TYR A 600 7.80 -20.08 -9.76
N ALA A 601 7.39 -19.15 -10.62
CA ALA A 601 7.96 -17.81 -10.68
C ALA A 601 7.73 -16.98 -9.40
N TYR A 602 6.62 -17.24 -8.70
CA TYR A 602 6.22 -16.54 -7.48
C TYR A 602 6.43 -17.40 -6.21
N LEU A 603 7.32 -18.39 -6.21
CA LEU A 603 7.67 -19.11 -4.98
C LEU A 603 8.65 -18.28 -4.12
N PRO A 604 8.42 -18.17 -2.79
CA PRO A 604 9.34 -17.52 -1.85
C PRO A 604 10.77 -18.07 -1.94
N VAL A 605 11.77 -17.27 -1.55
CA VAL A 605 13.19 -17.69 -1.58
C VAL A 605 13.44 -18.85 -0.61
N SER A 606 12.65 -18.95 0.47
CA SER A 606 12.66 -20.12 1.35
C SER A 606 12.39 -21.46 0.63
N TYR A 607 11.69 -21.47 -0.51
CA TYR A 607 11.45 -22.67 -1.31
C TYR A 607 12.42 -22.83 -2.49
N VAL A 608 13.05 -21.75 -2.94
CA VAL A 608 13.88 -21.67 -4.16
C VAL A 608 15.21 -21.03 -3.74
N GLY A 609 16.28 -21.81 -3.64
CA GLY A 609 17.52 -21.41 -2.94
C GLY A 609 18.02 -20.02 -3.35
N GLY A 610 18.39 -19.21 -2.34
CA GLY A 610 18.89 -17.86 -2.48
C GLY A 610 20.25 -17.83 -3.19
N ASP A 611 20.29 -17.07 -4.28
CA ASP A 611 21.44 -16.55 -5.04
C ASP A 611 21.17 -16.72 -6.55
N ASP A 612 20.70 -15.64 -7.16
CA ASP A 612 20.06 -15.61 -8.47
C ASP A 612 21.05 -15.59 -9.66
N VAL A 613 22.26 -16.14 -9.49
CA VAL A 613 23.20 -16.31 -10.62
C VAL A 613 22.92 -17.63 -11.36
N LEU A 614 22.54 -18.70 -10.66
CA LEU A 614 22.12 -19.99 -11.26
C LEU A 614 20.97 -20.69 -10.50
N GLY A 615 20.45 -20.09 -9.42
CA GLY A 615 19.23 -20.43 -8.66
C GLY A 615 18.83 -21.90 -8.57
N LEU A 616 19.01 -22.51 -7.39
CA LEU A 616 18.49 -23.86 -7.10
C LEU A 616 16.96 -23.86 -7.16
N MET A 617 16.40 -24.73 -7.99
CA MET A 617 14.94 -24.79 -8.16
C MET A 617 14.21 -25.23 -6.89
N TYR A 618 14.89 -25.98 -6.02
CA TYR A 618 14.41 -26.42 -4.72
C TYR A 618 15.56 -26.45 -3.71
N THR A 619 15.29 -26.04 -2.47
CA THR A 619 16.25 -26.16 -1.37
C THR A 619 16.52 -27.62 -0.99
N LYS A 620 17.63 -27.86 -0.29
CA LYS A 620 18.07 -29.21 0.10
C LYS A 620 17.06 -29.96 0.98
N GLU A 621 16.21 -29.20 1.69
CA GLU A 621 15.19 -29.65 2.64
C GLU A 621 13.77 -29.79 2.03
N PHE A 622 13.62 -29.51 0.72
CA PHE A 622 12.31 -29.53 0.06
C PHE A 622 11.77 -30.97 -0.08
N SER A 623 10.73 -31.29 0.71
CA SER A 623 10.00 -32.57 0.64
C SER A 623 8.76 -32.48 -0.26
N ILE A 624 8.22 -33.61 -0.68
CA ILE A 624 6.93 -33.67 -1.40
C ILE A 624 5.80 -33.04 -0.56
N GLN A 625 5.82 -33.21 0.76
CA GLN A 625 4.80 -32.60 1.63
C GLN A 625 4.92 -31.08 1.63
N THR A 626 6.15 -30.57 1.63
CA THR A 626 6.48 -29.15 1.44
C THR A 626 5.98 -28.64 0.08
N MET A 627 6.07 -29.46 -0.98
CA MET A 627 5.50 -29.14 -2.28
C MET A 627 3.97 -28.99 -2.23
N TYR A 628 3.27 -29.93 -1.60
CA TYR A 628 1.82 -29.84 -1.44
C TYR A 628 1.39 -28.59 -0.67
N ALA A 629 2.20 -28.16 0.32
CA ALA A 629 2.00 -26.92 1.06
C ALA A 629 2.10 -25.65 0.19
N THR A 630 2.74 -25.71 -0.98
CA THR A 630 2.85 -24.57 -1.92
C THR A 630 1.78 -24.55 -3.02
N LEU A 631 0.94 -25.59 -3.11
CA LEU A 631 -0.05 -25.74 -4.18
C LEU A 631 -1.35 -25.01 -3.85
N VAL A 632 -1.76 -24.07 -4.71
CA VAL A 632 -3.06 -23.38 -4.62
C VAL A 632 -4.22 -24.37 -4.49
N LEU A 633 -4.27 -25.37 -5.38
CA LEU A 633 -5.36 -26.35 -5.42
C LEU A 633 -5.41 -27.31 -4.22
N GLN A 634 -4.39 -27.29 -3.36
CA GLN A 634 -4.27 -28.21 -2.23
C GLN A 634 -4.24 -27.41 -0.93
N ALA A 635 -3.11 -26.79 -0.60
CA ALA A 635 -2.92 -26.11 0.66
C ALA A 635 -3.80 -24.86 0.84
N TRP A 636 -4.00 -24.07 -0.22
CA TRP A 636 -4.81 -22.86 -0.10
C TRP A 636 -6.32 -23.13 -0.21
N ASN A 637 -6.71 -24.04 -1.12
CA ASN A 637 -8.12 -24.39 -1.33
C ASN A 637 -8.67 -25.40 -0.32
N ASN A 638 -7.82 -26.07 0.44
CA ASN A 638 -8.22 -26.95 1.55
C ASN A 638 -7.15 -26.92 2.67
N PRO A 639 -7.02 -25.79 3.38
CA PRO A 639 -5.98 -25.62 4.37
C PRO A 639 -6.14 -26.56 5.55
N HIS A 640 -7.37 -26.86 6.00
CA HIS A 640 -7.61 -27.82 7.09
C HIS A 640 -7.42 -29.31 6.71
N GLY A 641 -7.47 -29.65 5.42
CA GLY A 641 -7.29 -31.01 4.91
C GLY A 641 -8.37 -31.99 5.39
N GLU A 642 -8.45 -33.17 4.75
CA GLU A 642 -9.27 -34.27 5.26
C GLU A 642 -8.68 -34.78 6.59
N THR A 643 -9.51 -34.71 7.62
CA THR A 643 -9.27 -34.98 9.04
C THR A 643 -8.40 -36.22 9.31
N ASN A 644 -7.11 -35.98 9.59
CA ASN A 644 -6.26 -36.82 10.44
C ASN A 644 -5.56 -35.88 11.44
N LEU A 645 -5.43 -36.26 12.71
CA LEU A 645 -4.88 -35.41 13.79
C LEU A 645 -3.51 -34.77 13.46
N ASP A 646 -2.65 -35.46 12.71
CA ASP A 646 -1.35 -34.92 12.30
C ASP A 646 -1.44 -33.95 11.11
N LYS A 647 -2.50 -34.03 10.30
CA LYS A 647 -2.77 -33.09 9.20
C LYS A 647 -3.39 -31.79 9.71
N GLU A 648 -4.21 -31.86 10.75
CA GLU A 648 -4.84 -30.68 11.36
C GLU A 648 -3.82 -29.75 12.04
N LYS A 649 -2.77 -30.31 12.64
CA LYS A 649 -1.64 -29.52 13.15
C LYS A 649 -0.89 -28.77 12.05
N LYS A 650 -0.62 -29.44 10.91
CA LYS A 650 0.06 -28.83 9.75
C LYS A 650 -0.82 -27.80 9.02
N ALA A 651 -2.11 -28.03 8.96
CA ALA A 651 -3.10 -27.09 8.46
C ALA A 651 -3.13 -25.77 9.26
N SER A 652 -3.19 -25.90 10.58
CA SER A 652 -3.08 -24.77 11.51
C SER A 652 -1.76 -24.03 11.32
N GLU A 653 -0.69 -24.75 10.97
CA GLU A 653 0.63 -24.17 10.72
C GLU A 653 0.69 -23.30 9.45
N VAL A 654 0.09 -23.72 8.33
CA VAL A 654 0.02 -22.88 7.11
C VAL A 654 -0.73 -21.57 7.39
N LEU A 655 -1.91 -21.66 8.01
CA LEU A 655 -2.70 -20.48 8.36
C LEU A 655 -1.99 -19.58 9.38
N ARG A 656 -1.25 -20.16 10.32
CA ARG A 656 -0.44 -19.42 11.29
C ARG A 656 0.73 -18.69 10.61
N CYS A 657 1.45 -19.35 9.70
CA CYS A 657 2.51 -18.71 8.94
C CYS A 657 1.98 -17.54 8.10
N GLU A 658 0.83 -17.73 7.44
CA GLU A 658 0.17 -16.66 6.67
C GLU A 658 -0.33 -15.51 7.54
N MET A 659 -0.78 -15.79 8.76
CA MET A 659 -1.12 -14.77 9.73
C MET A 659 0.10 -13.94 10.14
N GLU A 660 1.21 -14.58 10.49
CA GLU A 660 2.43 -13.87 10.89
C GLU A 660 3.01 -13.06 9.71
N ALA A 661 3.02 -13.63 8.50
CA ALA A 661 3.39 -12.90 7.28
C ALA A 661 2.49 -11.67 7.06
N ALA A 662 1.18 -11.80 7.29
CA ALA A 662 0.25 -10.69 7.17
C ALA A 662 0.51 -9.59 8.21
N CYS A 663 0.83 -9.95 9.46
CA CYS A 663 1.22 -8.99 10.49
C CYS A 663 2.50 -8.24 10.12
N MET A 664 3.50 -8.94 9.55
CA MET A 664 4.73 -8.30 9.08
C MET A 664 4.49 -7.37 7.89
N VAL A 665 3.72 -7.80 6.89
CA VAL A 665 3.38 -6.96 5.71
C VAL A 665 2.53 -5.74 6.11
N ALA A 666 1.65 -5.90 7.09
CA ALA A 666 0.84 -4.80 7.60
C ALA A 666 1.59 -3.88 8.59
N ASP A 667 2.80 -4.26 9.01
CA ASP A 667 3.59 -3.62 10.06
C ASP A 667 2.80 -3.43 11.36
N VAL A 668 2.27 -4.55 11.89
CA VAL A 668 1.46 -4.54 13.12
C VAL A 668 1.91 -5.61 14.12
N ARG A 669 1.93 -5.24 15.41
CA ARG A 669 2.11 -6.17 16.54
C ARG A 669 0.81 -6.27 17.34
N LEU A 670 0.30 -7.49 17.51
CA LEU A 670 -1.05 -7.74 18.06
C LEU A 670 -1.04 -8.51 19.39
N ASP A 671 0.11 -8.94 19.89
CA ASP A 671 0.21 -9.83 21.05
C ASP A 671 -0.29 -9.15 22.35
N ASP A 672 0.00 -7.86 22.53
CA ASP A 672 -0.25 -7.14 23.79
C ASP A 672 -1.54 -6.31 23.81
N ILE A 673 -2.30 -6.28 22.71
CA ILE A 673 -3.46 -5.39 22.57
C ILE A 673 -4.74 -6.12 22.96
N GLU A 674 -5.46 -5.59 23.94
CA GLU A 674 -6.70 -6.19 24.44
C GLU A 674 -7.95 -5.70 23.70
N VAL A 675 -8.85 -6.63 23.39
CA VAL A 675 -10.14 -6.38 22.75
C VAL A 675 -11.26 -6.83 23.67
N HIS A 676 -12.21 -5.94 23.95
CA HIS A 676 -13.42 -6.28 24.72
C HIS A 676 -14.53 -6.77 23.78
N VAL A 677 -15.01 -7.99 24.00
CA VAL A 677 -15.93 -8.70 23.10
C VAL A 677 -17.33 -8.92 23.69
N GLY A 678 -17.70 -8.10 24.68
CA GLY A 678 -19.03 -8.05 25.29
C GLY A 678 -19.25 -9.08 26.41
N THR A 679 -19.18 -10.38 26.11
CA THR A 679 -19.48 -11.47 27.05
C THR A 679 -18.30 -12.42 27.26
N GLU A 680 -18.29 -13.16 28.37
CA GLU A 680 -17.27 -14.18 28.64
C GLU A 680 -17.39 -15.36 27.67
N ALA A 681 -18.62 -15.77 27.35
CA ALA A 681 -18.89 -16.79 26.34
C ALA A 681 -18.36 -16.37 24.95
N ALA A 682 -18.50 -15.11 24.55
CA ALA A 682 -17.91 -14.59 23.30
C ALA A 682 -16.37 -14.64 23.33
N ALA A 683 -15.75 -14.30 24.46
CA ALA A 683 -14.30 -14.40 24.62
C ALA A 683 -13.82 -15.85 24.58
N ALA A 684 -14.54 -16.78 25.21
CA ALA A 684 -14.26 -18.22 25.15
C ALA A 684 -14.41 -18.76 23.72
N ALA A 685 -15.42 -18.28 22.97
CA ALA A 685 -15.63 -18.63 21.57
C ALA A 685 -14.42 -18.27 20.69
N ILE A 686 -13.91 -17.05 20.82
CA ILE A 686 -12.74 -16.57 20.08
C ILE A 686 -11.50 -17.37 20.45
N ARG A 687 -11.24 -17.58 21.75
CA ARG A 687 -10.10 -18.37 22.22
C ARG A 687 -10.15 -19.81 21.72
N ALA A 688 -11.33 -20.42 21.70
CA ALA A 688 -11.53 -21.77 21.17
C ALA A 688 -11.30 -21.84 19.64
N ALA A 689 -11.70 -20.81 18.90
CA ALA A 689 -11.44 -20.70 17.46
C ALA A 689 -9.98 -20.34 17.13
N ALA A 690 -9.25 -19.67 18.02
CA ALA A 690 -7.86 -19.26 17.81
C ALA A 690 -6.83 -20.40 17.94
N LEU A 691 -7.24 -21.60 18.40
CA LEU A 691 -6.37 -22.80 18.50
C LEU A 691 -5.08 -22.59 19.30
N GLY A 692 -5.11 -21.72 20.32
CA GLY A 692 -3.96 -21.41 21.18
C GLY A 692 -3.00 -20.36 20.60
N VAL A 693 -3.30 -19.78 19.43
CA VAL A 693 -2.51 -18.68 18.86
C VAL A 693 -2.85 -17.38 19.58
N GLY A 694 -1.83 -16.67 20.07
CA GLY A 694 -2.01 -15.42 20.83
C GLY A 694 -2.56 -15.62 22.25
N GLN A 695 -2.51 -16.87 22.76
CA GLN A 695 -3.13 -17.26 24.02
C GLN A 695 -2.59 -16.46 25.21
N ARG A 696 -3.50 -15.84 25.96
CA ARG A 696 -3.16 -15.12 27.20
C ARG A 696 -2.93 -16.08 28.37
N SER A 697 -2.12 -15.66 29.34
CA SER A 697 -1.87 -16.43 30.56
C SER A 697 -3.17 -16.59 31.36
N THR A 698 -3.28 -17.69 32.11
CA THR A 698 -4.46 -17.98 32.95
C THR A 698 -4.75 -16.86 33.97
N ALA A 699 -3.71 -16.18 34.46
CA ALA A 699 -3.83 -15.04 35.35
C ALA A 699 -4.42 -13.78 34.67
N LEU A 700 -4.09 -13.54 33.39
CA LEU A 700 -4.65 -12.43 32.63
C LEU A 700 -6.12 -12.69 32.24
N ILE A 701 -6.45 -13.95 31.93
CA ILE A 701 -7.82 -14.37 31.62
C ILE A 701 -8.72 -14.17 32.85
N SER A 702 -8.27 -14.55 34.05
CA SER A 702 -9.07 -14.36 35.27
C SER A 702 -9.23 -12.89 35.66
N ALA A 703 -8.24 -12.05 35.38
CA ALA A 703 -8.31 -10.60 35.61
C ALA A 703 -9.29 -9.88 34.67
N SER A 704 -9.44 -10.37 33.43
CA SER A 704 -10.18 -9.67 32.36
C SER A 704 -10.98 -10.65 31.48
N PRO A 705 -12.00 -11.34 32.03
CA PRO A 705 -12.59 -12.53 31.41
C PRO A 705 -13.31 -12.26 30.07
N LYS A 706 -13.83 -11.05 29.88
CA LYS A 706 -14.52 -10.57 28.66
C LYS A 706 -13.59 -10.04 27.57
N SER A 707 -12.27 -10.12 27.76
CA SER A 707 -11.29 -9.56 26.84
C SER A 707 -10.41 -10.65 26.22
N VAL A 708 -10.05 -10.46 24.96
CA VAL A 708 -9.18 -11.34 24.17
C VAL A 708 -8.01 -10.54 23.62
N SER A 709 -6.90 -11.19 23.27
CA SER A 709 -5.83 -10.48 22.54
C SER A 709 -6.27 -10.21 21.10
N ALA A 710 -5.75 -9.13 20.51
CA ALA A 710 -6.00 -8.82 19.10
C ALA A 710 -5.50 -9.96 18.18
N LYS A 711 -4.46 -10.68 18.60
CA LYS A 711 -3.95 -11.87 17.91
C LYS A 711 -4.89 -13.08 18.00
N GLU A 712 -5.54 -13.31 19.15
CA GLU A 712 -6.60 -14.33 19.29
C GLU A 712 -7.78 -14.00 18.35
N LEU A 713 -8.17 -12.72 18.26
CA LEU A 713 -9.23 -12.28 17.36
C LEU A 713 -8.84 -12.53 15.89
N LEU A 714 -7.64 -12.12 15.46
CA LEU A 714 -7.15 -12.35 14.11
C LEU A 714 -7.10 -13.85 13.77
N ALA A 715 -6.52 -14.67 14.64
CA ALA A 715 -6.42 -16.12 14.44
C ALA A 715 -7.80 -16.78 14.32
N SER A 716 -8.78 -16.33 15.12
CA SER A 716 -10.15 -16.84 15.02
C SER A 716 -10.82 -16.54 13.68
N ILE A 717 -10.61 -15.33 13.12
CA ILE A 717 -11.16 -14.93 11.81
C ILE A 717 -10.48 -15.73 10.70
N ILE A 718 -9.15 -15.88 10.76
CA ILE A 718 -8.39 -16.65 9.76
C ILE A 718 -8.82 -18.12 9.78
N SER A 719 -8.86 -18.75 10.95
CA SER A 719 -9.30 -20.15 11.06
C SER A 719 -10.75 -20.32 10.58
N ALA A 720 -11.62 -19.35 10.83
CA ALA A 720 -13.04 -19.44 10.47
C ALA A 720 -13.31 -19.26 8.97
N HIS A 721 -12.57 -18.38 8.29
CA HIS A 721 -12.83 -18.01 6.90
C HIS A 721 -11.80 -18.58 5.94
N TYR A 722 -10.50 -18.41 6.21
CA TYR A 722 -9.44 -18.98 5.39
C TYR A 722 -9.27 -20.47 5.63
N GLY A 723 -9.64 -20.98 6.82
CA GLY A 723 -9.67 -22.42 7.09
C GLY A 723 -10.67 -23.22 6.25
N LYS A 724 -11.70 -22.57 5.71
CA LYS A 724 -12.74 -23.24 4.92
C LYS A 724 -12.24 -23.52 3.51
N GLY A 725 -12.27 -24.80 3.14
CA GLY A 725 -12.00 -25.20 1.77
C GLY A 725 -13.11 -24.76 0.79
N ILE A 726 -12.84 -24.92 -0.51
CA ILE A 726 -13.86 -24.70 -1.55
C ILE A 726 -15.08 -25.58 -1.25
N PRO A 727 -16.32 -25.04 -1.27
CA PRO A 727 -17.53 -25.81 -1.01
C PRO A 727 -17.65 -27.01 -1.95
N GLU A 728 -18.05 -28.17 -1.41
CA GLU A 728 -18.17 -29.41 -2.19
C GLU A 728 -19.08 -29.26 -3.42
N PHE A 729 -20.14 -28.46 -3.32
CA PHE A 729 -21.02 -28.21 -4.45
C PHE A 729 -20.30 -27.52 -5.63
N MET A 730 -19.32 -26.65 -5.36
CA MET A 730 -18.53 -26.01 -6.41
C MET A 730 -17.63 -27.02 -7.12
N ASN A 731 -17.02 -27.95 -6.38
CA ASN A 731 -16.27 -29.07 -6.97
C ASN A 731 -17.18 -29.94 -7.85
N ASN A 732 -18.40 -30.24 -7.39
CA ASN A 732 -19.38 -30.98 -8.19
C ASN A 732 -19.76 -30.24 -9.48
N VAL A 733 -19.96 -28.93 -9.42
CA VAL A 733 -20.20 -28.09 -10.62
C VAL A 733 -19.00 -28.16 -11.56
N ILE A 734 -17.78 -28.03 -11.05
CA ILE A 734 -16.54 -28.14 -11.84
C ILE A 734 -16.48 -29.48 -12.58
N TYR A 735 -16.76 -30.59 -11.89
CA TYR A 735 -16.76 -31.92 -12.50
C TYR A 735 -17.85 -32.06 -13.58
N VAL A 736 -19.07 -31.60 -13.30
CA VAL A 736 -20.17 -31.68 -14.26
C VAL A 736 -19.87 -30.85 -15.51
N VAL A 737 -19.43 -29.60 -15.38
CA VAL A 737 -19.10 -28.74 -16.52
C VAL A 737 -17.94 -29.33 -17.33
N THR A 738 -16.94 -29.91 -16.66
CA THR A 738 -15.82 -30.61 -17.32
C THR A 738 -16.31 -31.81 -18.14
N LEU A 739 -17.18 -32.64 -17.57
CA LEU A 739 -17.73 -33.80 -18.28
C LEU A 739 -18.63 -33.40 -19.46
N VAL A 740 -19.39 -32.32 -19.31
CA VAL A 740 -20.19 -31.73 -20.40
C VAL A 740 -19.27 -31.22 -21.51
N PHE A 741 -18.20 -30.49 -21.17
CA PHE A 741 -17.22 -30.01 -22.15
C PHE A 741 -16.55 -31.17 -22.88
N ALA A 742 -15.97 -32.12 -22.16
CA ALA A 742 -15.29 -33.26 -22.78
C ALA A 742 -16.24 -34.14 -23.58
N GLY A 743 -17.47 -34.36 -23.09
CA GLY A 743 -18.52 -35.13 -23.76
C GLY A 743 -19.07 -34.45 -25.02
N SER A 744 -18.97 -33.12 -25.14
CA SER A 744 -19.46 -32.39 -26.31
C SER A 744 -18.75 -32.82 -27.60
N PHE A 745 -17.46 -33.12 -27.56
CA PHE A 745 -16.69 -33.53 -28.75
C PHE A 745 -17.20 -34.83 -29.38
N PRO A 746 -17.23 -35.98 -28.69
CA PRO A 746 -17.76 -37.22 -29.26
C PRO A 746 -19.26 -37.12 -29.56
N ALA A 747 -20.04 -36.36 -28.78
CA ALA A 747 -21.47 -36.16 -29.01
C ALA A 747 -21.74 -35.39 -30.31
N VAL A 748 -21.06 -34.26 -30.53
CA VAL A 748 -21.24 -33.45 -31.75
C VAL A 748 -20.74 -34.20 -32.99
N ARG A 749 -19.64 -34.97 -32.89
CA ARG A 749 -19.21 -35.88 -33.97
C ARG A 749 -20.31 -36.87 -34.33
N ALA A 750 -20.88 -37.55 -33.34
CA ALA A 750 -21.95 -38.52 -33.56
C ALA A 750 -23.19 -37.89 -34.20
N ILE A 751 -23.59 -36.69 -33.75
CA ILE A 751 -24.72 -35.93 -34.32
C ILE A 751 -24.46 -35.58 -35.79
N CYS A 752 -23.22 -35.24 -36.14
CA CYS A 752 -22.83 -34.89 -37.51
C CYS A 752 -22.52 -36.13 -38.38
N GLY A 753 -22.79 -37.35 -37.91
CA GLY A 753 -22.53 -38.59 -38.64
C GLY A 753 -21.07 -39.03 -38.69
N ALA A 754 -20.18 -38.41 -37.91
CA ALA A 754 -18.80 -38.84 -37.72
C ALA A 754 -18.68 -39.89 -36.60
N PRO A 755 -17.71 -40.81 -36.66
CA PRO A 755 -17.50 -41.78 -35.59
C PRO A 755 -17.09 -41.07 -34.29
N ALA A 756 -17.85 -41.29 -33.21
CA ALA A 756 -17.60 -40.66 -31.90
C ALA A 756 -16.16 -40.89 -31.40
N PHE A 757 -15.64 -42.10 -31.58
CA PHE A 757 -14.31 -42.53 -31.15
C PHE A 757 -13.49 -43.19 -32.26
N GLY A 758 -13.53 -42.65 -33.48
CA GLY A 758 -12.76 -43.17 -34.62
C GLY A 758 -13.13 -44.60 -35.06
N THR A 759 -12.65 -45.03 -36.22
CA THR A 759 -12.94 -46.39 -36.74
C THR A 759 -11.73 -47.32 -36.65
N THR A 760 -10.54 -46.79 -36.94
CA THR A 760 -9.27 -47.52 -36.88
C THR A 760 -8.73 -47.62 -35.45
N HIS A 761 -7.78 -48.54 -35.19
CA HIS A 761 -7.14 -48.64 -33.88
C HIS A 761 -6.41 -47.33 -33.49
N LEU A 762 -5.72 -46.71 -34.45
CA LEU A 762 -5.04 -45.42 -34.25
C LEU A 762 -6.04 -44.26 -34.10
N GLY A 763 -7.13 -44.25 -34.86
CA GLY A 763 -8.21 -43.25 -34.74
C GLY A 763 -8.92 -43.34 -33.39
N LYS A 764 -9.19 -44.56 -32.90
CA LYS A 764 -9.69 -44.82 -31.54
C LYS A 764 -8.75 -44.28 -30.49
N LEU A 765 -7.46 -44.58 -30.60
CA LEU A 765 -6.45 -44.07 -29.68
C LEU A 765 -6.42 -42.53 -29.68
N ALA A 766 -6.38 -41.88 -30.84
CA ALA A 766 -6.38 -40.43 -30.95
C ALA A 766 -7.63 -39.78 -30.36
N CYS A 767 -8.83 -40.30 -30.63
CA CYS A 767 -10.08 -39.76 -30.11
C CYS A 767 -10.23 -39.98 -28.60
N VAL A 768 -9.81 -41.14 -28.08
CA VAL A 768 -9.84 -41.45 -26.65
C VAL A 768 -8.83 -40.58 -25.89
N SER A 769 -7.61 -40.45 -26.40
CA SER A 769 -6.58 -39.54 -25.84
C SER A 769 -7.06 -38.09 -25.85
N HIS A 770 -7.73 -37.65 -26.92
CA HIS A 770 -8.32 -36.32 -27.03
C HIS A 770 -9.38 -36.11 -25.94
N PHE A 771 -10.30 -37.06 -25.77
CA PHE A 771 -11.35 -37.01 -24.77
C PHE A 771 -10.81 -36.95 -23.33
N PHE A 772 -9.85 -37.83 -22.98
CA PHE A 772 -9.23 -37.81 -21.66
C PHE A 772 -8.46 -36.51 -21.39
N TYR A 773 -7.78 -35.97 -22.40
CA TYR A 773 -7.13 -34.68 -22.25
C TYR A 773 -8.14 -33.55 -22.08
N CYS A 774 -9.29 -33.57 -22.76
CA CYS A 774 -10.35 -32.59 -22.53
C CYS A 774 -10.84 -32.62 -21.08
N ILE A 775 -10.99 -33.80 -20.47
CA ILE A 775 -11.34 -33.90 -19.05
C ILE A 775 -10.26 -33.25 -18.19
N ASN A 776 -9.01 -33.69 -18.34
CA ASN A 776 -7.92 -33.25 -17.48
C ASN A 776 -7.58 -31.75 -17.67
N GLY A 777 -7.36 -31.34 -18.92
CA GLY A 777 -7.02 -29.97 -19.27
C GLY A 777 -8.11 -28.97 -18.85
N PHE A 778 -9.38 -29.31 -19.04
CA PHE A 778 -10.47 -28.43 -18.62
C PHE A 778 -10.65 -28.42 -17.10
N LEU A 779 -10.59 -29.57 -16.43
CA LEU A 779 -10.70 -29.70 -14.96
C LEU A 779 -9.67 -28.83 -14.23
N VAL A 780 -8.39 -28.96 -14.61
CA VAL A 780 -7.29 -28.26 -13.96
C VAL A 780 -7.41 -26.76 -14.14
N ASN A 781 -7.69 -26.30 -15.36
CA ASN A 781 -7.87 -24.87 -15.65
C ASN A 781 -9.08 -24.28 -14.90
N LEU A 782 -10.20 -25.01 -14.86
CA LEU A 782 -11.41 -24.59 -14.15
C LEU A 782 -11.18 -24.50 -12.64
N ALA A 783 -10.41 -25.43 -12.07
CA ALA A 783 -10.05 -25.41 -10.66
C ALA A 783 -9.19 -24.18 -10.32
N PHE A 784 -8.17 -23.86 -11.13
CA PHE A 784 -7.34 -22.66 -10.90
C PHE A 784 -8.14 -21.36 -11.03
N ALA A 785 -8.97 -21.23 -12.06
CA ALA A 785 -9.82 -20.06 -12.25
C ALA A 785 -10.82 -19.88 -11.10
N THR A 786 -11.41 -20.97 -10.61
CA THR A 786 -12.33 -20.94 -9.46
C THR A 786 -11.62 -20.56 -8.16
N SER A 787 -10.36 -20.97 -7.99
CA SER A 787 -9.55 -20.62 -6.81
C SER A 787 -9.38 -19.10 -6.66
N ALA A 788 -9.17 -18.39 -7.79
CA ALA A 788 -9.03 -16.93 -7.79
C ALA A 788 -10.31 -16.24 -7.30
N ALA A 789 -11.49 -16.69 -7.77
CA ALA A 789 -12.76 -16.15 -7.30
C ALA A 789 -13.04 -16.50 -5.83
N TRP A 790 -12.68 -17.71 -5.40
CA TRP A 790 -12.84 -18.16 -4.01
C TRP A 790 -11.99 -17.35 -3.03
N ASP A 791 -10.75 -17.00 -3.40
CA ASP A 791 -9.86 -16.17 -2.60
C ASP A 791 -10.48 -14.79 -2.29
N PHE A 792 -10.95 -14.07 -3.32
CA PHE A 792 -11.65 -12.79 -3.12
C PHE A 792 -12.90 -12.94 -2.24
N ARG A 793 -13.63 -14.05 -2.40
CA ARG A 793 -14.83 -14.32 -1.59
C ARG A 793 -14.50 -14.54 -0.11
N ILE A 794 -13.43 -15.28 0.21
CA ILE A 794 -12.97 -15.47 1.60
C ILE A 794 -12.54 -14.13 2.20
N ARG A 795 -11.78 -13.32 1.46
CA ARG A 795 -11.37 -11.97 1.90
C ARG A 795 -12.58 -11.10 2.22
N ARG A 796 -13.58 -11.09 1.35
CA ARG A 796 -14.83 -10.37 1.60
C ARG A 796 -15.48 -10.84 2.90
N PHE A 797 -15.68 -12.15 3.07
CA PHE A 797 -16.33 -12.69 4.27
C PHE A 797 -15.56 -12.41 5.56
N SER A 798 -14.22 -12.45 5.53
CA SER A 798 -13.42 -12.09 6.71
C SER A 798 -13.58 -10.61 7.10
N LEU A 799 -13.61 -9.70 6.12
CA LEU A 799 -13.83 -8.27 6.35
C LEU A 799 -15.27 -7.95 6.77
N GLU A 800 -16.26 -8.60 6.18
CA GLU A 800 -17.68 -8.49 6.56
C GLU A 800 -17.92 -9.02 7.98
N SER A 801 -17.28 -10.14 8.35
CA SER A 801 -17.35 -10.71 9.70
C SER A 801 -16.71 -9.79 10.74
N LEU A 802 -15.59 -9.15 10.40
CA LEU A 802 -14.97 -8.15 11.27
C LEU A 802 -15.82 -6.86 11.38
N ALA A 803 -16.52 -6.47 10.32
CA ALA A 803 -17.41 -5.31 10.33
C ALA A 803 -18.73 -5.59 11.08
N SER A 804 -19.28 -6.81 10.97
CA SER A 804 -20.49 -7.21 11.69
C SER A 804 -20.29 -7.25 13.21
N MET A 805 -19.07 -7.49 13.68
CA MET A 805 -18.70 -7.37 15.10
C MET A 805 -18.87 -5.95 15.65
N LEU A 806 -18.91 -4.91 14.80
CA LEU A 806 -19.14 -3.52 15.22
C LEU A 806 -20.62 -3.15 15.38
N VAL A 807 -21.53 -3.93 14.80
CA VAL A 807 -22.96 -3.58 14.74
C VAL A 807 -23.73 -4.46 15.70
N TYR A 808 -24.46 -3.86 16.66
CA TYR A 808 -25.32 -4.63 17.57
C TYR A 808 -26.40 -5.41 16.80
N PRO A 809 -26.62 -6.72 17.07
CA PRO A 809 -26.15 -7.48 18.23
C PRO A 809 -24.79 -8.20 18.08
N GLY A 810 -24.05 -7.97 17.00
CA GLY A 810 -22.71 -8.53 16.75
C GLY A 810 -22.73 -9.81 15.91
N GLU A 811 -21.53 -10.33 15.65
CA GLU A 811 -21.28 -11.52 14.83
C GLU A 811 -21.65 -12.80 15.60
N ARG A 812 -22.24 -13.80 14.94
CA ARG A 812 -22.58 -15.06 15.61
C ARG A 812 -21.32 -15.90 15.83
N ALA A 813 -21.13 -16.45 17.03
CA ALA A 813 -20.02 -17.38 17.32
C ALA A 813 -19.99 -18.60 16.38
N ALA A 814 -21.16 -19.06 15.92
CA ALA A 814 -21.25 -20.12 14.91
C ALA A 814 -20.55 -19.78 13.58
N ASN A 815 -20.45 -18.50 13.22
CA ASN A 815 -19.73 -18.07 12.02
C ASN A 815 -18.21 -18.25 12.17
N LEU A 816 -17.69 -18.28 13.41
CA LEU A 816 -16.30 -18.61 13.72
C LEU A 816 -16.00 -20.13 13.74
N GLY A 817 -17.01 -20.97 13.53
CA GLY A 817 -16.87 -22.42 13.39
C GLY A 817 -17.41 -23.22 14.58
N GLU A 818 -17.44 -24.55 14.42
CA GLU A 818 -18.05 -25.48 15.39
C GLU A 818 -17.40 -25.41 16.78
N ARG A 819 -16.10 -25.12 16.87
CA ARG A 819 -15.37 -24.96 18.14
C ARG A 819 -15.86 -23.76 18.93
N ALA A 820 -16.03 -22.63 18.25
CA ALA A 820 -16.57 -21.42 18.85
C ALA A 820 -18.02 -21.64 19.31
N GLU A 821 -18.85 -22.29 18.48
CA GLU A 821 -20.22 -22.62 18.84
C GLU A 821 -20.29 -23.54 20.06
N LYS A 822 -19.49 -24.61 20.08
CA LYS A 822 -19.44 -25.53 21.22
C LYS A 822 -18.99 -24.84 22.50
N ALA A 823 -17.92 -24.03 22.45
CA ALA A 823 -17.43 -23.29 23.61
C ALA A 823 -18.50 -22.36 24.19
N THR A 824 -19.27 -21.66 23.33
CA THR A 824 -20.39 -20.85 23.81
C THR A 824 -21.49 -21.68 24.47
N ARG A 825 -21.82 -22.87 23.95
CA ARG A 825 -22.84 -23.75 24.54
C ARG A 825 -22.38 -24.28 25.90
N ASP A 826 -21.15 -24.75 26.01
CA ASP A 826 -20.59 -25.30 27.25
C ASP A 826 -20.56 -24.23 28.37
N ASP A 827 -20.20 -22.98 28.04
CA ASP A 827 -20.23 -21.85 29.00
C ASP A 827 -21.65 -21.44 29.41
N VAL A 828 -22.60 -21.43 28.46
CA VAL A 828 -24.01 -21.14 28.75
C VAL A 828 -24.62 -22.22 29.66
N GLU A 829 -24.32 -23.49 29.40
CA GLU A 829 -24.76 -24.62 30.23
C GLU A 829 -24.12 -24.59 31.64
N ALA A 830 -22.84 -24.19 31.74
CA ALA A 830 -22.16 -24.00 33.02
C ALA A 830 -22.79 -22.84 33.82
N GLY A 831 -23.14 -21.72 33.18
CA GLY A 831 -23.79 -20.57 33.84
C GLY A 831 -25.23 -20.83 34.26
N GLN A 832 -25.98 -21.66 33.53
CA GLN A 832 -27.34 -22.07 33.90
C GLN A 832 -27.38 -23.00 35.12
N ARG A 833 -26.32 -23.79 35.39
CA ARG A 833 -26.23 -24.61 36.62
C ARG A 833 -26.06 -23.79 37.90
N TYR A 834 -25.68 -22.51 37.80
CA TYR A 834 -25.46 -21.62 38.95
C TYR A 834 -26.49 -20.49 39.10
N SER A 835 -27.38 -20.25 38.12
CA SER A 835 -28.37 -19.17 38.20
C SER A 835 -29.79 -19.62 37.81
N SER A 836 -30.60 -19.93 38.83
CA SER A 836 -32.05 -20.16 38.70
C SER A 836 -32.86 -18.88 38.99
N ALA A 837 -32.51 -17.74 38.39
CA ALA A 837 -33.35 -16.53 38.44
C ALA A 837 -32.86 -15.43 37.49
N ALA A 838 -33.20 -15.48 36.19
CA ALA A 838 -33.43 -14.30 35.35
C ALA A 838 -33.90 -14.74 33.95
N GLY A 839 -35.16 -14.47 33.64
CA GLY A 839 -35.76 -14.75 32.33
C GLY A 839 -35.35 -13.75 31.24
N ARG A 840 -35.41 -14.24 29.99
CA ARG A 840 -35.39 -13.49 28.71
C ARG A 840 -34.04 -12.85 28.31
N GLY A 841 -33.06 -13.69 27.94
CA GLY A 841 -31.83 -13.22 27.26
C GLY A 841 -31.01 -14.29 26.53
N GLY A 842 -31.54 -15.50 26.34
CA GLY A 842 -30.75 -16.68 25.95
C GLY A 842 -30.11 -16.69 24.55
N ASN A 843 -30.45 -15.75 23.67
CA ASN A 843 -29.91 -15.69 22.29
C ASN A 843 -28.79 -14.67 22.08
N ASP A 844 -28.50 -13.82 23.08
CA ASP A 844 -27.50 -12.74 22.94
C ASP A 844 -26.10 -13.15 23.43
N GLN A 845 -25.99 -14.24 24.22
CA GLN A 845 -24.72 -14.69 24.80
C GLN A 845 -23.77 -15.34 23.77
N SER A 846 -24.28 -15.79 22.63
CA SER A 846 -23.49 -16.40 21.55
C SER A 846 -23.06 -15.41 20.46
N ARG A 847 -23.18 -14.10 20.70
CA ARG A 847 -22.78 -13.06 19.75
C ARG A 847 -21.56 -12.29 20.25
N ILE A 848 -20.70 -11.97 19.30
CA ILE A 848 -19.42 -11.29 19.49
C ILE A 848 -19.62 -9.85 19.05
N TYR A 849 -19.52 -8.93 20.01
CA TYR A 849 -19.67 -7.50 19.78
C TYR A 849 -18.44 -6.77 20.31
N ILE A 850 -17.78 -6.01 19.43
CA ILE A 850 -16.61 -5.21 19.76
C ILE A 850 -17.08 -3.78 19.98
N ASP A 851 -16.97 -3.30 21.21
CA ASP A 851 -17.31 -1.92 21.54
C ASP A 851 -16.19 -0.96 21.13
N VAL A 852 -16.35 -0.31 19.97
CA VAL A 852 -15.42 0.72 19.48
C VAL A 852 -15.39 2.00 20.31
N LYS A 853 -16.29 2.13 21.30
CA LYS A 853 -16.24 3.24 22.26
C LYS A 853 -15.07 3.11 23.23
N ASN A 854 -14.52 1.91 23.37
CA ASN A 854 -13.27 1.68 24.09
C ASN A 854 -12.07 1.94 23.16
N PRO A 855 -11.12 2.84 23.54
CA PRO A 855 -9.92 3.12 22.75
C PRO A 855 -9.11 1.86 22.39
N SER A 856 -8.95 0.91 23.32
CA SER A 856 -8.15 -0.30 23.08
C SER A 856 -8.80 -1.20 22.03
N SER A 857 -10.12 -1.41 22.14
CA SER A 857 -10.91 -2.16 21.16
C SER A 857 -10.94 -1.48 19.78
N CYS A 858 -10.99 -0.14 19.73
CA CYS A 858 -10.96 0.62 18.48
C CYS A 858 -9.60 0.46 17.77
N LEU A 859 -8.50 0.66 18.50
CA LEU A 859 -7.15 0.45 17.99
C LEU A 859 -6.97 -0.99 17.52
N ALA A 860 -7.31 -1.97 18.36
CA ALA A 860 -7.18 -3.38 18.03
C ALA A 860 -7.98 -3.77 16.78
N TRP A 861 -9.23 -3.32 16.68
CA TRP A 861 -10.06 -3.57 15.50
C TRP A 861 -9.41 -3.01 14.23
N SER A 862 -8.86 -1.79 14.29
CA SER A 862 -8.18 -1.18 13.14
C SER A 862 -6.92 -1.94 12.70
N LEU A 863 -6.11 -2.41 13.66
CA LEU A 863 -4.88 -3.15 13.38
C LEU A 863 -5.17 -4.57 12.89
N VAL A 864 -6.17 -5.25 13.48
CA VAL A 864 -6.65 -6.55 12.99
C VAL A 864 -7.20 -6.41 11.57
N ARG A 865 -7.95 -5.33 11.27
CA ARG A 865 -8.43 -5.07 9.90
C ARG A 865 -7.27 -4.94 8.91
N ARG A 866 -6.22 -4.17 9.25
CA ARG A 866 -5.01 -4.03 8.41
C ARG A 866 -4.35 -5.39 8.19
N ALA A 867 -4.19 -6.21 9.23
CA ALA A 867 -3.65 -7.57 9.10
C ALA A 867 -4.52 -8.48 8.22
N VAL A 868 -5.84 -8.54 8.45
CA VAL A 868 -6.79 -9.37 7.69
C VAL A 868 -6.71 -9.07 6.19
N ARG A 869 -6.56 -7.79 5.80
CA ARG A 869 -6.40 -7.40 4.39
C ARG A 869 -5.15 -8.01 3.74
N LYS A 870 -4.08 -8.21 4.52
CA LYS A 870 -2.78 -8.70 4.04
C LYS A 870 -2.64 -10.23 4.11
N VAL A 871 -3.58 -10.95 4.73
CA VAL A 871 -3.57 -12.43 4.75
C VAL A 871 -3.59 -12.97 3.32
N GLY A 872 -2.69 -13.91 3.01
CA GLY A 872 -2.64 -14.54 1.70
C GLY A 872 -2.18 -13.65 0.53
N THR A 873 -1.57 -12.48 0.79
CA THR A 873 -1.12 -11.55 -0.27
C THR A 873 -0.20 -12.23 -1.28
N GLN A 874 0.65 -13.16 -0.83
CA GLN A 874 1.53 -13.96 -1.69
C GLN A 874 0.75 -14.83 -2.69
N TRP A 875 -0.35 -15.43 -2.24
CA TRP A 875 -1.22 -16.26 -3.06
C TRP A 875 -2.01 -15.41 -4.06
N MET A 876 -2.47 -14.23 -3.63
CA MET A 876 -3.20 -13.27 -4.45
C MET A 876 -2.40 -12.85 -5.68
N TYR A 877 -1.10 -12.55 -5.56
CA TYR A 877 -0.27 -12.19 -6.72
C TYR A 877 -0.26 -13.29 -7.79
N ARG A 878 -0.16 -14.55 -7.38
CA ARG A 878 -0.21 -15.70 -8.29
C ARG A 878 -1.57 -15.82 -8.99
N MET A 879 -2.65 -15.73 -8.22
CA MET A 879 -4.01 -15.86 -8.76
C MET A 879 -4.41 -14.70 -9.67
N ASN A 880 -3.92 -13.48 -9.37
CA ASN A 880 -4.07 -12.34 -10.25
C ASN A 880 -3.35 -12.56 -11.59
N ALA A 881 -2.13 -13.11 -11.57
CA ALA A 881 -1.42 -13.48 -12.79
C ALA A 881 -2.16 -14.58 -13.58
N TYR A 882 -2.72 -15.60 -12.89
CA TYR A 882 -3.55 -16.62 -13.56
C TYR A 882 -4.77 -16.02 -14.25
N SER A 883 -5.42 -15.04 -13.62
CA SER A 883 -6.60 -14.36 -14.18
C SER A 883 -6.27 -13.63 -15.49
N VAL A 884 -5.06 -13.08 -15.63
CA VAL A 884 -4.59 -12.49 -16.90
C VAL A 884 -4.45 -13.56 -17.99
N VAL A 885 -3.86 -14.71 -17.66
CA VAL A 885 -3.72 -15.83 -18.61
C VAL A 885 -5.10 -16.34 -19.07
N PHE A 886 -6.05 -16.48 -18.14
CA PHE A 886 -7.41 -16.90 -18.46
C PHE A 886 -8.15 -15.87 -19.33
N LEU A 887 -8.01 -14.58 -19.03
CA LEU A 887 -8.59 -13.52 -19.86
C LEU A 887 -8.02 -13.56 -21.29
N ALA A 888 -6.70 -13.68 -21.42
CA ALA A 888 -6.02 -13.81 -22.71
C ALA A 888 -6.50 -15.06 -23.47
N ALA A 889 -6.70 -16.18 -22.78
CA ALA A 889 -7.23 -17.41 -23.38
C ALA A 889 -8.66 -17.25 -23.90
N ALA A 890 -9.53 -16.58 -23.14
CA ALA A 890 -10.91 -16.30 -23.56
C ALA A 890 -10.95 -15.40 -24.82
N ILE A 891 -10.10 -14.36 -24.85
CA ILE A 891 -9.93 -13.49 -26.02
C ILE A 891 -9.39 -14.30 -27.20
N ALA A 892 -8.39 -15.16 -27.00
CA ALA A 892 -7.80 -16.00 -28.05
C ALA A 892 -8.82 -17.00 -28.62
N CYS A 893 -9.60 -17.68 -27.79
CA CYS A 893 -10.65 -18.59 -28.24
C CYS A 893 -11.74 -17.87 -29.03
N THR A 894 -12.15 -16.68 -28.57
CA THR A 894 -13.17 -15.89 -29.27
C THR A 894 -12.63 -15.32 -30.58
N GLY A 895 -11.38 -14.87 -30.60
CA GLY A 895 -10.68 -14.44 -31.81
C GLY A 895 -10.52 -15.57 -32.82
N ALA A 896 -10.17 -16.78 -32.36
CA ALA A 896 -10.13 -17.98 -33.20
C ALA A 896 -11.51 -18.30 -33.78
N LEU A 897 -12.58 -18.22 -32.96
CA LEU A 897 -13.95 -18.44 -33.42
C LEU A 897 -14.36 -17.41 -34.49
N GLN A 898 -14.01 -16.13 -34.30
CA GLN A 898 -14.23 -15.09 -35.30
C GLN A 898 -13.43 -15.37 -36.58
N ALA A 899 -12.17 -15.80 -36.46
CA ALA A 899 -11.35 -16.15 -37.62
C ALA A 899 -11.96 -17.30 -38.43
N LEU A 900 -12.58 -18.29 -37.78
CA LEU A 900 -13.31 -19.37 -38.47
C LEU A 900 -14.50 -18.85 -39.29
N TYR A 901 -15.28 -17.90 -38.76
CA TYR A 901 -16.47 -17.38 -39.46
C TYR A 901 -16.14 -16.28 -40.49
N TYR A 902 -15.17 -15.42 -40.23
CA TYR A 902 -14.76 -14.39 -41.19
C TYR A 902 -13.85 -14.97 -42.29
N GLY A 903 -13.03 -15.95 -41.96
CA GLY A 903 -12.15 -16.65 -42.89
C GLY A 903 -12.75 -17.93 -43.46
N VAL A 904 -14.07 -18.03 -43.52
CA VAL A 904 -14.77 -19.27 -43.91
C VAL A 904 -14.32 -19.82 -45.26
N ASP A 905 -14.00 -18.95 -46.23
CA ASP A 905 -13.51 -19.34 -47.55
C ASP A 905 -12.09 -19.95 -47.52
N ALA A 906 -11.27 -19.58 -46.52
CA ALA A 906 -9.88 -20.01 -46.39
C ALA A 906 -9.73 -21.19 -45.41
N TYR A 907 -10.62 -21.30 -44.42
CA TYR A 907 -10.53 -22.25 -43.32
C TYR A 907 -11.83 -23.06 -43.18
N PRO A 908 -12.00 -24.14 -43.98
CA PRO A 908 -13.11 -25.06 -43.79
C PRO A 908 -13.02 -25.67 -42.39
N HIS A 909 -14.10 -25.57 -41.63
CA HIS A 909 -14.15 -25.99 -40.24
C HIS A 909 -15.42 -26.79 -39.93
N ARG A 910 -15.33 -27.63 -38.91
CA ARG A 910 -16.44 -28.48 -38.46
C ARG A 910 -17.14 -27.89 -37.26
N LEU A 911 -18.41 -28.24 -37.09
CA LEU A 911 -19.24 -27.83 -35.95
C LEU A 911 -18.56 -28.12 -34.60
N VAL A 912 -17.89 -29.27 -34.49
CA VAL A 912 -17.17 -29.69 -33.26
C VAL A 912 -16.12 -28.66 -32.83
N ALA A 913 -15.35 -28.12 -33.78
CA ALA A 913 -14.30 -27.13 -33.49
C ALA A 913 -14.91 -25.80 -33.02
N ALA A 914 -15.97 -25.33 -33.69
CA ALA A 914 -16.69 -24.11 -33.32
C ALA A 914 -17.34 -24.23 -31.92
N VAL A 915 -18.01 -25.36 -31.63
CA VAL A 915 -18.60 -25.63 -30.31
C VAL A 915 -17.53 -25.70 -29.23
N GLY A 916 -16.40 -26.37 -29.49
CA GLY A 916 -15.28 -26.45 -28.54
C GLY A 916 -14.72 -25.08 -28.19
N LEU A 917 -14.44 -24.23 -29.18
CA LEU A 917 -13.96 -22.85 -28.97
C LEU A 917 -14.98 -22.00 -28.20
N PHE A 918 -16.26 -22.11 -28.57
CA PHE A 918 -17.34 -21.36 -27.91
C PHE A 918 -17.50 -21.75 -26.44
N MET A 919 -17.46 -23.04 -26.11
CA MET A 919 -17.56 -23.53 -24.74
C MET A 919 -16.38 -23.07 -23.87
N VAL A 920 -15.14 -23.16 -24.38
CA VAL A 920 -13.96 -22.66 -23.65
C VAL A 920 -14.06 -21.14 -23.43
N ALA A 921 -14.39 -20.39 -24.48
CA ALA A 921 -14.54 -18.94 -24.38
C ALA A 921 -15.61 -18.54 -23.36
N MET A 922 -16.79 -19.18 -23.38
CA MET A 922 -17.88 -18.87 -22.45
C MET A 922 -17.51 -19.22 -21.00
N CYS A 923 -17.02 -20.42 -20.74
CA CYS A 923 -16.74 -20.88 -19.38
C CYS A 923 -15.62 -20.07 -18.72
N ILE A 924 -14.51 -19.82 -19.44
CA ILE A 924 -13.40 -19.03 -18.91
C ILE A 924 -13.84 -17.57 -18.70
N SER A 925 -14.63 -17.02 -19.63
CA SER A 925 -15.15 -15.65 -19.50
C SER A 925 -16.06 -15.48 -18.28
N PHE A 926 -16.94 -16.44 -18.04
CA PHE A 926 -17.82 -16.45 -16.86
C PHE A 926 -17.01 -16.43 -15.56
N LEU A 927 -15.98 -17.27 -15.46
CA LEU A 927 -15.15 -17.34 -14.25
C LEU A 927 -14.30 -16.10 -14.04
N CYS A 928 -13.69 -15.56 -15.10
CA CYS A 928 -12.95 -14.30 -15.00
C CYS A 928 -13.87 -13.17 -14.53
N SER A 929 -15.07 -13.09 -15.10
CA SER A 929 -16.09 -12.11 -14.70
C SER A 929 -16.53 -12.30 -13.25
N PHE A 930 -16.71 -13.56 -12.81
CA PHE A 930 -17.07 -13.89 -11.44
C PHE A 930 -15.97 -13.50 -10.44
N ALA A 931 -14.70 -13.73 -10.77
CA ALA A 931 -13.56 -13.30 -9.95
C ALA A 931 -13.50 -11.77 -9.83
N VAL A 932 -13.67 -11.05 -10.95
CA VAL A 932 -13.71 -9.58 -10.96
C VAL A 932 -14.88 -9.03 -10.15
N PHE A 933 -16.04 -9.68 -10.23
CA PHE A 933 -17.22 -9.32 -9.45
C PHE A 933 -17.01 -9.49 -7.95
N GLU A 934 -16.44 -10.62 -7.51
CA GLU A 934 -16.14 -10.85 -6.09
C GLU A 934 -15.09 -9.85 -5.58
N ALA A 935 -14.05 -9.53 -6.37
CA ALA A 935 -13.06 -8.52 -6.01
C ALA A 935 -13.67 -7.11 -5.88
N ALA A 936 -14.52 -6.70 -6.83
CA ALA A 936 -15.17 -5.39 -6.81
C ALA A 936 -16.05 -5.20 -5.57
N ARG A 937 -16.75 -6.26 -5.15
CA ARG A 937 -17.58 -6.24 -3.94
C ARG A 937 -16.80 -5.96 -2.66
N ILE A 938 -15.51 -6.31 -2.61
CA ILE A 938 -14.68 -5.98 -1.44
C ILE A 938 -14.47 -4.47 -1.35
N ASN A 939 -14.13 -3.82 -2.47
CA ASN A 939 -13.93 -2.37 -2.53
C ASN A 939 -15.25 -1.61 -2.32
N GLU A 940 -16.37 -2.12 -2.85
CA GLU A 940 -17.71 -1.55 -2.64
C GLU A 940 -18.19 -1.65 -1.19
N ALA A 941 -17.72 -2.63 -0.41
CA ALA A 941 -18.08 -2.76 1.01
C ALA A 941 -17.34 -1.77 1.93
N VAL A 942 -16.24 -1.16 1.48
CA VAL A 942 -15.44 -0.22 2.30
C VAL A 942 -16.25 1.02 2.71
N PRO A 943 -16.98 1.71 1.81
CA PRO A 943 -17.88 2.80 2.18
C PRO A 943 -18.96 2.42 3.21
N ASP A 944 -19.52 1.20 3.10
CA ASP A 944 -20.53 0.72 4.05
C ASP A 944 -19.93 0.52 5.45
N HIS A 945 -18.72 -0.04 5.53
CA HIS A 945 -17.98 -0.17 6.78
C HIS A 945 -17.61 1.20 7.39
N LEU A 946 -17.19 2.17 6.56
CA LEU A 946 -16.95 3.54 6.99
C LEU A 946 -18.22 4.19 7.55
N MET A 947 -19.38 3.90 6.96
CA MET A 947 -20.67 4.41 7.46
C MET A 947 -20.98 3.90 8.87
N ILE A 948 -20.62 2.64 9.19
CA ILE A 948 -20.77 2.08 10.54
C ILE A 948 -19.93 2.90 11.54
N LEU A 949 -18.65 3.14 11.23
CA LEU A 949 -17.77 3.96 12.08
C LEU A 949 -18.28 5.39 12.24
N LYS A 950 -18.71 6.02 11.14
CA LYS A 950 -19.28 7.38 11.16
C LYS A 950 -20.53 7.48 12.03
N ARG A 951 -21.38 6.45 12.08
CA ARG A 951 -22.55 6.41 12.98
C ARG A 951 -22.14 6.37 14.45
N GLU A 952 -21.14 5.55 14.81
CA GLU A 952 -20.62 5.50 16.17
C GLU A 952 -19.92 6.81 16.58
N MET A 953 -19.21 7.46 15.66
CA MET A 953 -18.63 8.79 15.87
C MET A 953 -19.72 9.84 16.17
N VAL A 954 -20.82 9.84 15.43
CA VAL A 954 -21.96 10.74 15.68
C VAL A 954 -22.62 10.43 17.01
N ALA A 955 -22.78 9.15 17.36
CA ALA A 955 -23.34 8.75 18.66
C ALA A 955 -22.46 9.21 19.83
N LEU A 956 -21.14 9.08 19.72
CA LEU A 956 -20.18 9.57 20.71
C LEU A 956 -20.18 11.10 20.80
N ALA A 957 -20.20 11.80 19.67
CA ALA A 957 -20.28 13.27 19.64
C ALA A 957 -21.58 13.79 20.26
N ALA A 958 -22.71 13.14 19.99
CA ALA A 958 -23.99 13.46 20.61
C ALA A 958 -23.98 13.19 22.12
N ALA A 959 -23.37 12.09 22.56
CA ALA A 959 -23.21 11.79 23.98
C ALA A 959 -22.33 12.82 24.69
N LEU A 960 -21.24 13.27 24.06
CA LEU A 960 -20.39 14.37 24.58
C LEU A 960 -21.16 15.69 24.68
N ALA A 961 -21.98 16.03 23.69
CA ALA A 961 -22.76 17.26 23.68
C ALA A 961 -23.93 17.27 24.68
N GLY A 962 -24.52 16.11 24.97
CA GLY A 962 -25.68 15.97 25.86
C GLY A 962 -25.36 15.74 27.34
N SER A 963 -24.08 15.58 27.71
CA SER A 963 -23.67 15.24 29.07
C SER A 963 -23.15 16.47 29.81
N THR A 964 -23.73 16.77 30.98
CA THR A 964 -23.12 17.66 31.98
C THR A 964 -22.17 16.83 32.84
N PHE A 965 -20.87 17.12 32.79
CA PHE A 965 -19.85 16.40 33.54
C PHE A 965 -19.47 17.18 34.81
N ASP A 966 -19.59 16.55 35.97
CA ASP A 966 -19.02 17.03 37.25
C ASP A 966 -17.52 16.67 37.35
N ASP A 967 -16.80 17.03 38.42
CA ASP A 967 -15.35 16.79 38.59
C ASP A 967 -14.93 15.30 38.41
N GLU A 968 -15.77 14.33 38.80
CA GLU A 968 -15.54 12.89 38.54
C GLU A 968 -15.85 12.48 37.08
N GLY A 969 -16.65 13.28 36.38
CA GLY A 969 -17.04 13.11 34.97
C GLY A 969 -15.98 13.59 33.98
N GLU A 970 -15.03 14.42 34.40
CA GLU A 970 -14.01 14.99 33.52
C GLU A 970 -13.07 13.91 32.95
N GLY A 971 -12.70 12.91 33.76
CA GLY A 971 -11.94 11.74 33.29
C GLY A 971 -12.72 10.81 32.35
N ARG A 972 -14.06 10.87 32.37
CA ARG A 972 -14.91 10.14 31.41
C ARG A 972 -15.06 10.92 30.10
N LYS A 973 -15.21 12.24 30.19
CA LYS A 973 -15.23 13.16 29.06
C LYS A 973 -13.93 13.07 28.25
N SER A 974 -12.77 13.20 28.92
CA SER A 974 -11.46 13.09 28.28
C SER A 974 -11.27 11.76 27.55
N ARG A 975 -11.72 10.63 28.15
CA ARG A 975 -11.70 9.32 27.48
C ARG A 975 -12.59 9.26 26.25
N MET A 976 -13.80 9.82 26.31
CA MET A 976 -14.71 9.87 25.16
C MET A 976 -14.18 10.78 24.04
N GLU A 977 -13.53 11.89 24.37
CA GLU A 977 -12.85 12.79 23.42
C GLU A 977 -11.67 12.08 22.74
N ALA A 978 -10.82 11.39 23.51
CA ALA A 978 -9.72 10.58 22.97
C ALA A 978 -10.22 9.46 22.05
N THR A 979 -11.29 8.74 22.43
CA THR A 979 -11.92 7.74 21.56
C THR A 979 -12.44 8.37 20.27
N LEU A 980 -13.11 9.52 20.36
CA LEU A 980 -13.65 10.20 19.17
C LEU A 980 -12.53 10.63 18.22
N HIS A 981 -11.42 11.15 18.76
CA HIS A 981 -10.23 11.49 17.97
C HIS A 981 -9.63 10.25 17.29
N LEU A 982 -9.48 9.15 18.03
CA LEU A 982 -8.98 7.89 17.48
C LEU A 982 -9.89 7.36 16.36
N LEU A 983 -11.21 7.39 16.54
CA LEU A 983 -12.17 6.95 15.51
C LEU A 983 -12.12 7.83 14.26
N LYS A 984 -11.95 9.15 14.41
CA LYS A 984 -11.71 10.06 13.26
C LYS A 984 -10.46 9.64 12.50
N GLN A 985 -9.36 9.38 13.21
CA GLN A 985 -8.10 8.97 12.61
C GLN A 985 -8.25 7.62 11.91
N VAL A 986 -8.82 6.61 12.56
CA VAL A 986 -9.05 5.28 11.97
C VAL A 986 -9.94 5.37 10.73
N SER A 987 -11.00 6.18 10.75
CA SER A 987 -11.87 6.40 9.60
C SER A 987 -11.13 7.06 8.42
N SER A 988 -10.33 8.10 8.70
CA SER A 988 -9.50 8.79 7.70
C SER A 988 -8.41 7.88 7.11
N THR A 989 -7.69 7.15 7.97
CA THR A 989 -6.68 6.17 7.56
C THR A 989 -7.31 5.06 6.73
N MET A 990 -8.45 4.52 7.14
CA MET A 990 -9.18 3.51 6.37
C MET A 990 -9.60 4.05 5.00
N GLN A 991 -10.12 5.28 4.92
CA GLN A 991 -10.48 5.91 3.65
C GLN A 991 -9.26 6.07 2.73
N HIS A 992 -8.13 6.54 3.27
CA HIS A 992 -6.91 6.77 2.48
C HIS A 992 -6.22 5.46 2.07
N GLU A 993 -5.96 4.55 3.02
CA GLU A 993 -5.29 3.28 2.75
C GLU A 993 -6.14 2.40 1.82
N GLU A 994 -7.44 2.26 2.07
CA GLU A 994 -8.26 1.25 1.41
C GLU A 994 -8.88 1.67 0.08
N LEU A 995 -9.13 2.97 -0.12
CA LEU A 995 -9.73 3.47 -1.36
C LEU A 995 -8.73 4.17 -2.28
N VAL A 996 -7.63 4.73 -1.74
CA VAL A 996 -6.66 5.53 -2.51
C VAL A 996 -5.35 4.78 -2.70
N CYS A 997 -4.70 4.34 -1.62
CA CYS A 997 -3.32 3.83 -1.70
C CYS A 997 -3.23 2.35 -2.09
N ASP A 998 -4.09 1.50 -1.54
CA ASP A 998 -4.01 0.04 -1.70
C ASP A 998 -5.41 -0.59 -1.87
N PRO A 999 -6.20 -0.19 -2.88
CA PRO A 999 -7.46 -0.86 -3.16
C PRO A 999 -7.21 -2.28 -3.70
N PHE A 1000 -8.18 -3.19 -3.56
CA PHE A 1000 -8.05 -4.52 -4.14
C PHE A 1000 -8.01 -4.42 -5.67
N VAL A 1001 -7.00 -5.05 -6.27
CA VAL A 1001 -6.76 -5.05 -7.71
C VAL A 1001 -7.02 -6.42 -8.34
N VAL A 1002 -7.49 -6.39 -9.59
CA VAL A 1002 -7.61 -7.53 -10.51
C VAL A 1002 -6.64 -7.35 -11.67
N PHE A 1003 -6.29 -8.45 -12.33
CA PHE A 1003 -5.36 -8.44 -13.49
C PHE A 1003 -4.01 -7.78 -13.19
N GLY A 1004 -3.56 -7.84 -11.93
CA GLY A 1004 -2.26 -7.35 -11.47
C GLY A 1004 -2.20 -5.86 -11.13
N ARG A 1005 -2.97 -4.98 -11.79
CA ARG A 1005 -2.90 -3.52 -11.57
C ARG A 1005 -4.22 -2.77 -11.67
N VAL A 1006 -5.31 -3.41 -12.10
CA VAL A 1006 -6.59 -2.72 -12.34
C VAL A 1006 -7.39 -2.72 -11.04
N THR A 1007 -7.75 -1.55 -10.53
CA THR A 1007 -8.64 -1.45 -9.35
C THR A 1007 -9.96 -2.17 -9.62
N ALA A 1008 -10.33 -3.09 -8.74
CA ALA A 1008 -11.55 -3.85 -8.86
C ALA A 1008 -12.76 -2.96 -8.54
N GLY A 1009 -13.56 -2.63 -9.54
CA GLY A 1009 -14.76 -1.82 -9.37
C GLY A 1009 -15.72 -1.97 -10.55
N PRO A 1010 -16.82 -1.20 -10.60
CA PRO A 1010 -17.81 -1.28 -11.66
C PRO A 1010 -17.20 -1.14 -13.07
N GLY A 1011 -16.18 -0.28 -13.22
CA GLY A 1011 -15.46 -0.12 -14.48
C GLY A 1011 -14.71 -1.38 -14.92
N ALA A 1012 -14.05 -2.09 -13.99
CA ALA A 1012 -13.35 -3.34 -14.29
C ALA A 1012 -14.32 -4.47 -14.66
N ILE A 1013 -15.48 -4.54 -13.98
CA ILE A 1013 -16.57 -5.46 -14.33
C ILE A 1013 -17.05 -5.16 -15.75
N GLY A 1014 -17.40 -3.89 -16.01
CA GLY A 1014 -17.91 -3.43 -17.31
C GLY A 1014 -16.92 -3.68 -18.44
N ALA A 1015 -15.63 -3.43 -18.24
CA ALA A 1015 -14.59 -3.69 -19.23
C ALA A 1015 -14.43 -5.20 -19.51
N THR A 1016 -14.34 -6.03 -18.46
CA THR A 1016 -14.14 -7.49 -18.61
C THR A 1016 -15.33 -8.14 -19.28
N VAL A 1017 -16.53 -7.91 -18.72
CA VAL A 1017 -17.78 -8.48 -19.23
C VAL A 1017 -18.09 -7.89 -20.61
N GLY A 1018 -17.92 -6.59 -20.78
CA GLY A 1018 -18.19 -5.88 -22.03
C GLY A 1018 -17.32 -6.38 -23.18
N VAL A 1019 -16.01 -6.51 -22.99
CA VAL A 1019 -15.09 -7.02 -24.04
C VAL A 1019 -15.43 -8.47 -24.40
N LEU A 1020 -15.58 -9.34 -23.40
CA LEU A 1020 -15.81 -10.76 -23.64
C LEU A 1020 -17.17 -11.05 -24.29
N ILE A 1021 -18.24 -10.40 -23.80
CA ILE A 1021 -19.58 -10.53 -24.39
C ILE A 1021 -19.59 -9.92 -25.78
N SER A 1022 -19.01 -8.75 -26.00
CA SER A 1022 -19.00 -8.10 -27.33
C SER A 1022 -18.31 -8.98 -28.37
N MET A 1023 -17.15 -9.55 -28.03
CA MET A 1023 -16.43 -10.43 -28.95
C MET A 1023 -17.23 -11.70 -29.29
N LEU A 1024 -17.96 -12.27 -28.32
CA LEU A 1024 -18.82 -13.43 -28.55
C LEU A 1024 -20.05 -13.06 -29.39
N ILE A 1025 -20.67 -11.90 -29.12
CA ILE A 1025 -21.80 -11.39 -29.91
C ILE A 1025 -21.38 -11.15 -31.36
N VAL A 1026 -20.21 -10.54 -31.60
CA VAL A 1026 -19.70 -10.31 -32.96
C VAL A 1026 -19.50 -11.64 -33.71
N ALA A 1027 -19.00 -12.67 -33.03
CA ALA A 1027 -18.87 -14.00 -33.63
C ALA A 1027 -20.25 -14.60 -33.98
N LEU A 1028 -21.21 -14.51 -33.06
CA LEU A 1028 -22.58 -15.03 -33.26
C LEU A 1028 -23.35 -14.26 -34.32
N GLN A 1029 -23.20 -12.93 -34.39
CA GLN A 1029 -23.77 -12.09 -35.45
C GLN A 1029 -23.23 -12.49 -36.81
N ARG A 1030 -21.92 -12.73 -36.92
CA ARG A 1030 -21.32 -13.20 -38.17
C ARG A 1030 -21.84 -14.57 -38.56
N LEU A 1031 -21.95 -15.50 -37.61
CA LEU A 1031 -22.55 -16.81 -37.86
C LEU A 1031 -24.00 -16.67 -38.36
N SER A 1032 -24.83 -15.87 -37.67
CA SER A 1032 -26.21 -15.62 -38.09
C SER A 1032 -26.30 -15.07 -39.51
N TYR A 1033 -25.46 -14.09 -39.84
CA TYR A 1033 -25.39 -13.55 -41.19
C TYR A 1033 -25.03 -14.62 -42.22
N LEU A 1034 -24.06 -15.49 -41.93
CA LEU A 1034 -23.68 -16.57 -42.85
C LEU A 1034 -24.80 -17.59 -43.02
N LEU A 1035 -25.52 -17.93 -41.94
CA LEU A 1035 -26.70 -18.79 -42.00
C LEU A 1035 -27.80 -18.19 -42.89
N ASP A 1036 -28.02 -16.86 -42.80
CA ASP A 1036 -28.97 -16.14 -43.66
C ASP A 1036 -28.52 -16.11 -45.13
N GLN A 1037 -27.21 -16.08 -45.38
CA GLN A 1037 -26.62 -16.24 -46.71
C GLN A 1037 -26.65 -17.69 -47.21
N GLY A 1038 -27.25 -18.63 -46.47
CA GLY A 1038 -27.40 -20.03 -46.88
C GLY A 1038 -26.25 -20.96 -46.49
N TRP A 1039 -25.20 -20.44 -45.83
CA TRP A 1039 -24.14 -21.29 -45.28
C TRP A 1039 -24.71 -22.12 -44.13
N ASN A 1040 -24.26 -23.36 -43.97
CA ASN A 1040 -24.69 -24.20 -42.86
C ASN A 1040 -23.73 -25.37 -42.62
N TYR A 1041 -23.92 -26.10 -41.51
CA TYR A 1041 -23.15 -27.30 -41.16
C TYR A 1041 -23.72 -28.59 -41.80
N SER A 1042 -24.21 -28.53 -43.05
CA SER A 1042 -24.70 -29.71 -43.78
C SER A 1042 -23.61 -30.51 -44.49
N GLY A 1043 -22.39 -29.98 -44.54
CA GLY A 1043 -21.26 -30.64 -45.17
C GLY A 1043 -20.89 -31.95 -44.47
N ARG A 1044 -20.01 -32.73 -45.10
CA ARG A 1044 -19.57 -34.04 -44.59
C ARG A 1044 -19.04 -33.91 -43.17
N TYR A 1045 -19.57 -34.73 -42.25
CA TYR A 1045 -19.19 -34.70 -40.84
C TYR A 1045 -19.40 -33.35 -40.14
N GLY A 1046 -20.39 -32.57 -40.60
CA GLY A 1046 -20.73 -31.27 -40.03
C GLY A 1046 -19.72 -30.19 -40.42
N GLU A 1047 -19.21 -30.25 -41.65
CA GLU A 1047 -18.39 -29.20 -42.26
C GLU A 1047 -19.27 -27.99 -42.63
N PHE A 1048 -18.76 -26.78 -42.39
CA PHE A 1048 -19.45 -25.55 -42.72
C PHE A 1048 -19.28 -25.22 -44.20
N VAL A 1049 -20.37 -25.32 -44.97
CA VAL A 1049 -20.37 -25.23 -46.42
C VAL A 1049 -21.25 -24.08 -46.90
N ALA A 1050 -20.88 -23.51 -48.05
CA ALA A 1050 -21.66 -22.51 -48.77
C ALA A 1050 -23.00 -23.11 -49.28
N PRO A 1051 -24.02 -22.28 -49.57
CA PRO A 1051 -25.20 -22.75 -50.26
C PRO A 1051 -24.84 -23.32 -51.63
N ASP A 1052 -25.41 -24.48 -51.97
CA ASP A 1052 -25.31 -25.12 -53.29
C ASP A 1052 -25.97 -24.28 -54.41
#